data_AF-A0A959ZTB2-F1
#
_entry.id   AF-A0A959ZTB2-F1
#
_cell.length_a   1.000
_cell.length_b   1.000
_cell.length_c   1.000
_cell.angle_alpha   90.00
_cell.angle_beta   90.00
_cell.angle_gamma   90.00
#
_symmetry.space_group_name_H-M   'P 1'
#
loop_
_entity.id
_entity.type
_entity.pdbx_description
1 polymer ?
#
loop_
_entity_poly.entity_id
_entity_poly.type
_entity_poly.pdbx_seq_one_letter_code
_entity_poly.pdbx_strand_id
1 'polypeptide(L)'
;MTPRIVVALKTVGNDVVQTRRFRVRRTIATVRACVDRLAPWQVDELLLLSVDGPPSPALIADCAGRSDAPLTIGGGIRRLDEIDRALDAGADRCVLTTIALIDPPFVERAVERFGAHRIVVGIDAAWRPDGSVQAMAHGGRTPGGVHPEAVARRLTELGAGEILLQSVDRDGSGIGFDLGLTQQVARAIAHPVTALGGAGTGAHVREVLELGGAGHAAAMDLFVHSDAAYEQARDQCARAGLAVRRAPATSDPRERPTTGLRAGLERQLRAATAPLPRQTRRPAPAAWCDCCVTRLPEGSDSRRCRRCDTPGTVPTVEWTHRAELLQRLFHESRASGEHDCVVPVTTADDTAHMVTRLVDDWGHRPLLVAYDAALVGTGGGVLGQRLHERLNTDLVVSAPAPEVARMLAMLGFLAWGDPAWHQRVGTAATATRVAVQRGIPLVVWGTRAGLDLSADRGIGVLPEVTRLHHLAEDGRGHDWTAFLGQHGLTAADLSVVRHPSRADIAAAGVRAISLPGLVPWCPPRSGIADATMDAADAWMDLVRTGSAGLEGRLSDAIRAGRIDRGEAIVRIREHADALPRAVDAWCAAAGVSPREFQRVADLHRDARVWWRVDGRWAADHVWDRDAMPLHLAA
;
A
#
# COMPACT_ATOMS: atom_id res chain seq x y z
N MET A 1 30.46 -5.55 -15.65
CA MET A 1 29.67 -5.81 -14.43
C MET A 1 28.20 -5.87 -14.83
N THR A 2 27.42 -6.80 -14.27
CA THR A 2 25.96 -6.86 -14.46
C THR A 2 25.29 -5.82 -13.55
N PRO A 3 24.50 -4.87 -14.09
CA PRO A 3 23.78 -3.91 -13.27
C PRO A 3 22.75 -4.59 -12.36
N ARG A 4 22.55 -4.01 -11.17
CA ARG A 4 21.57 -4.48 -10.17
C ARG A 4 20.54 -3.38 -9.95
N ILE A 5 19.29 -3.79 -9.78
CA ILE A 5 18.19 -2.93 -9.36
C ILE A 5 17.90 -3.25 -7.90
N VAL A 6 18.28 -2.32 -7.02
CA VAL A 6 18.20 -2.46 -5.57
C VAL A 6 16.91 -1.84 -5.05
N VAL A 7 16.19 -2.56 -4.18
CA VAL A 7 15.02 -2.00 -3.49
C VAL A 7 15.45 -1.47 -2.13
N ALA A 8 15.42 -0.15 -1.97
CA ALA A 8 15.74 0.50 -0.71
C ALA A 8 14.48 0.67 0.15
N LEU A 9 14.59 0.47 1.46
CA LEU A 9 13.58 0.80 2.46
C LEU A 9 14.22 1.71 3.51
N LYS A 10 13.69 2.92 3.67
CA LYS A 10 14.10 3.83 4.73
C LYS A 10 13.29 3.54 5.98
N THR A 11 13.92 3.41 7.14
CA THR A 11 13.26 2.89 8.34
C THR A 11 13.39 3.80 9.56
N VAL A 12 12.37 3.81 10.41
CA VAL A 12 12.40 4.27 11.81
C VAL A 12 11.92 3.10 12.65
N GLY A 13 12.80 2.53 13.48
CA GLY A 13 12.51 1.28 14.16
C GLY A 13 12.04 0.17 13.19
N ASN A 14 10.82 -0.33 13.38
CA ASN A 14 10.23 -1.39 12.55
C ASN A 14 9.35 -0.89 11.41
N ASP A 15 9.28 0.44 11.24
CA ASP A 15 8.41 1.09 10.26
C ASP A 15 9.21 1.59 9.06
N VAL A 16 8.64 1.44 7.87
CA VAL A 16 9.14 2.08 6.65
C VAL A 16 8.60 3.50 6.58
N VAL A 17 9.49 4.45 6.37
CA VAL A 17 9.17 5.87 6.30
C VAL A 17 9.50 6.45 4.92
N GLN A 18 8.62 7.32 4.44
CA GLN A 18 8.88 8.11 3.24
C GLN A 18 9.64 9.39 3.61
N THR A 19 10.69 9.72 2.85
CA THR A 19 11.49 10.94 3.05
C THR A 19 11.42 11.84 1.83
N ARG A 20 11.57 13.15 2.03
CA ARG A 20 11.85 14.11 0.96
C ARG A 20 12.94 15.06 1.43
N ARG A 21 14.02 15.18 0.66
CA ARG A 21 15.24 15.90 1.08
C ARG A 21 15.69 15.52 2.50
N PHE A 22 15.64 14.20 2.78
CA PHE A 22 15.98 13.57 4.06
C PHE A 22 15.12 13.98 5.26
N ARG A 23 14.01 14.68 5.04
CA ARG A 23 13.01 14.93 6.07
C ARG A 23 11.96 13.85 6.00
N VAL A 24 11.75 13.16 7.12
CA VAL A 24 10.65 12.18 7.26
C VAL A 24 9.34 12.90 7.01
N ARG A 25 8.56 12.35 6.08
CA ARG A 25 7.23 12.87 5.72
C ARG A 25 6.14 12.08 6.40
N ARG A 26 6.25 10.75 6.40
CA ARG A 26 5.24 9.84 6.93
C ARG A 26 5.77 8.42 7.08
N THR A 27 5.12 7.66 7.94
CA THR A 27 5.20 6.19 7.94
C THR A 27 4.28 5.65 6.84
N ILE A 28 4.77 4.70 6.04
CA ILE A 28 4.02 4.13 4.90
C ILE A 28 3.64 2.67 5.08
N ALA A 29 4.43 1.89 5.83
CA ALA A 29 4.19 0.47 6.09
C ALA A 29 5.10 -0.01 7.22
N THR A 30 4.95 -1.26 7.66
CA THR A 30 5.96 -1.95 8.47
C THR A 30 7.02 -2.57 7.56
N VAL A 31 8.25 -2.71 8.04
CA VAL A 31 9.35 -3.36 7.29
C VAL A 31 8.96 -4.78 6.90
N ARG A 32 8.37 -5.53 7.84
CA ARG A 32 7.86 -6.89 7.61
C ARG A 32 6.91 -6.96 6.42
N ALA A 33 5.92 -6.08 6.38
CA ALA A 33 4.94 -6.07 5.27
C ALA A 33 5.62 -5.76 3.93
N CYS A 34 6.60 -4.84 3.91
CA CYS A 34 7.35 -4.54 2.70
C CYS A 34 8.23 -5.71 2.24
N VAL A 35 8.90 -6.41 3.16
CA VAL A 35 9.77 -7.55 2.83
C VAL A 35 8.93 -8.75 2.36
N ASP A 36 7.84 -9.09 3.06
CA ASP A 36 6.92 -10.16 2.63
C ASP A 36 6.38 -9.92 1.21
N ARG A 37 6.15 -8.64 0.86
CA ARG A 37 5.72 -8.20 -0.46
C ARG A 37 6.82 -8.30 -1.52
N LEU A 38 8.07 -8.01 -1.17
CA LEU A 38 9.21 -7.96 -2.09
C LEU A 38 9.90 -9.30 -2.30
N ALA A 39 9.89 -10.16 -1.27
CA ALA A 39 10.44 -11.52 -1.31
C ALA A 39 10.13 -12.28 -2.60
N PRO A 40 8.88 -12.30 -3.09
CA PRO A 40 8.58 -13.02 -4.31
C PRO A 40 9.09 -12.40 -5.62
N TRP A 41 9.45 -11.12 -5.63
CA TRP A 41 9.80 -10.40 -6.87
C TRP A 41 11.17 -10.81 -7.40
N GLN A 42 11.94 -11.59 -6.62
CA GLN A 42 13.34 -11.90 -6.88
C GLN A 42 14.09 -10.60 -7.16
N VAL A 43 14.08 -9.69 -6.18
CA VAL A 43 14.83 -8.45 -6.26
C VAL A 43 16.33 -8.75 -6.16
N ASP A 44 17.15 -7.97 -6.86
CA ASP A 44 18.60 -8.20 -6.91
C ASP A 44 19.25 -8.00 -5.53
N GLU A 45 18.68 -7.09 -4.73
CA GLU A 45 19.14 -6.75 -3.39
C GLU A 45 18.08 -5.94 -2.63
N LEU A 46 18.00 -6.16 -1.32
CA LEU A 46 17.25 -5.33 -0.38
C LEU A 46 18.22 -4.44 0.40
N LEU A 47 17.92 -3.14 0.47
CA LEU A 47 18.72 -2.15 1.20
C LEU A 47 17.89 -1.52 2.33
N LEU A 48 18.19 -1.83 3.58
CA LEU A 48 17.56 -1.19 4.75
C LEU A 48 18.41 0.01 5.22
N LEU A 49 17.88 1.22 5.09
CA LEU A 49 18.54 2.46 5.54
C LEU A 49 17.78 3.08 6.70
N SER A 50 18.29 2.88 7.91
CA SER A 50 17.65 3.42 9.09
C SER A 50 18.02 4.88 9.34
N VAL A 51 17.04 5.68 9.76
CA VAL A 51 17.22 7.11 10.03
C VAL A 51 17.41 7.42 11.52
N ASP A 52 17.07 6.49 12.41
CA ASP A 52 17.11 6.64 13.88
C ASP A 52 18.21 5.79 14.57
N GLY A 53 19.03 5.07 13.81
CA GLY A 53 20.16 4.26 14.30
C GLY A 53 20.22 2.89 13.63
N PRO A 54 21.26 2.07 13.87
CA PRO A 54 21.38 0.77 13.21
C PRO A 54 20.13 -0.10 13.41
N PRO A 55 19.63 -0.79 12.35
CA PRO A 55 18.55 -1.75 12.51
C PRO A 55 18.85 -2.78 13.61
N SER A 56 17.84 -3.14 14.39
CA SER A 56 18.02 -4.14 15.45
C SER A 56 18.36 -5.52 14.86
N PRO A 57 19.20 -6.34 15.51
CA PRO A 57 19.48 -7.70 15.05
C PRO A 57 18.21 -8.55 14.84
N ALA A 58 17.18 -8.36 15.68
CA ALA A 58 15.90 -9.04 15.52
C ALA A 58 15.17 -8.67 14.22
N LEU A 59 15.20 -7.37 13.84
CA LEU A 59 14.63 -6.91 12.58
C LEU A 59 15.41 -7.45 11.38
N ILE A 60 16.74 -7.46 11.45
CA ILE A 60 17.62 -8.00 10.39
C ILE A 60 17.31 -9.48 10.17
N ALA A 61 17.28 -10.27 11.25
CA ALA A 61 16.98 -11.69 11.19
C ALA A 61 15.57 -11.98 10.66
N ASP A 62 14.56 -11.20 11.05
CA ASP A 62 13.20 -11.33 10.49
C ASP A 62 13.17 -11.04 8.99
N CYS A 63 13.93 -10.05 8.50
CA CYS A 63 14.01 -9.75 7.07
C CYS A 63 14.73 -10.86 6.29
N ALA A 64 15.89 -11.31 6.78
CA ALA A 64 16.69 -12.37 6.16
C ALA A 64 15.92 -13.70 6.09
N GLY A 65 15.11 -14.02 7.10
CA GLY A 65 14.27 -15.22 7.11
C GLY A 65 13.09 -15.19 6.13
N ARG A 66 12.81 -14.06 5.47
CA ARG A 66 11.64 -13.85 4.60
C ARG A 66 11.99 -13.71 3.12
N SER A 67 13.22 -13.36 2.78
CA SER A 67 13.64 -13.03 1.42
C SER A 67 15.03 -13.59 1.15
N ASP A 68 15.17 -14.30 0.02
CA ASP A 68 16.47 -14.82 -0.44
C ASP A 68 17.35 -13.76 -1.12
N ALA A 69 16.84 -12.53 -1.30
CA ALA A 69 17.62 -11.43 -1.85
C ALA A 69 18.71 -10.99 -0.85
N PRO A 70 19.94 -10.69 -1.33
CA PRO A 70 20.99 -10.14 -0.49
C PRO A 70 20.52 -8.93 0.30
N LEU A 71 20.85 -8.87 1.58
CA LEU A 71 20.41 -7.86 2.52
C LEU A 71 21.57 -6.92 2.90
N THR A 72 21.50 -5.69 2.41
CA THR A 72 22.42 -4.62 2.81
C THR A 72 21.74 -3.73 3.86
N ILE A 73 22.42 -3.44 4.97
CA ILE A 73 21.87 -2.62 6.05
C ILE A 73 22.73 -1.37 6.28
N GLY A 74 22.11 -0.28 6.70
CA GLY A 74 22.81 0.98 6.92
C GLY A 74 22.05 1.93 7.82
N GLY A 75 22.72 3.01 8.21
CA GLY A 75 22.16 4.05 9.08
C GLY A 75 22.69 3.95 10.50
N GLY A 76 23.52 4.92 10.91
CA GLY A 76 23.94 5.08 12.30
C GLY A 76 25.02 4.13 12.83
N ILE A 77 25.66 3.31 11.99
CA ILE A 77 26.81 2.47 12.39
C ILE A 77 28.00 3.37 12.78
N ARG A 78 28.56 3.13 13.96
CA ARG A 78 29.69 3.87 14.54
C ARG A 78 30.77 2.98 15.14
N ARG A 79 30.52 1.69 15.31
CA ARG A 79 31.45 0.72 15.92
C ARG A 79 31.54 -0.55 15.07
N LEU A 80 32.70 -1.18 15.06
CA LEU A 80 32.90 -2.44 14.32
C LEU A 80 31.97 -3.56 14.85
N ASP A 81 31.72 -3.62 16.16
CA ASP A 81 30.79 -4.60 16.76
C ASP A 81 29.32 -4.43 16.33
N GLU A 82 28.95 -3.28 15.76
CA GLU A 82 27.63 -3.11 15.14
C GLU A 82 27.56 -3.78 13.77
N ILE A 83 28.70 -3.85 13.06
CA ILE A 83 28.84 -4.58 11.80
C ILE A 83 28.81 -6.08 12.08
N ASP A 84 29.57 -6.58 13.07
CA ASP A 84 29.54 -8.01 13.44
C ASP A 84 28.10 -8.46 13.75
N ARG A 85 27.40 -7.74 14.63
CA ARG A 85 26.01 -8.09 15.02
C ARG A 85 25.04 -8.04 13.86
N ALA A 86 25.24 -7.16 12.88
CA ALA A 86 24.40 -7.09 11.71
C ALA A 86 24.64 -8.28 10.78
N LEU A 87 25.90 -8.64 10.53
CA LEU A 87 26.28 -9.78 9.71
C LEU A 87 25.82 -11.10 10.36
N ASP A 88 26.03 -11.27 11.67
CA ASP A 88 25.57 -12.45 12.43
C ASP A 88 24.04 -12.60 12.42
N ALA A 89 23.31 -11.49 12.32
CA ALA A 89 21.86 -11.48 12.22
C ALA A 89 21.33 -11.79 10.80
N GLY A 90 22.21 -11.95 9.81
CA GLY A 90 21.85 -12.29 8.44
C GLY A 90 21.92 -11.15 7.43
N ALA A 91 22.56 -10.02 7.75
CA ALA A 91 22.93 -9.05 6.73
C ALA A 91 24.13 -9.56 5.92
N ASP A 92 24.13 -9.31 4.60
CA ASP A 92 25.25 -9.61 3.72
C ASP A 92 26.29 -8.49 3.70
N ARG A 93 25.83 -7.24 3.81
CA ARG A 93 26.67 -6.03 3.73
C ARG A 93 26.20 -4.92 4.65
N CYS A 94 27.12 -4.04 5.00
CA CYS A 94 26.86 -2.86 5.84
C CYS A 94 27.26 -1.56 5.12
N VAL A 95 26.40 -0.54 5.20
CA VAL A 95 26.65 0.80 4.66
C VAL A 95 27.21 1.71 5.75
N LEU A 96 28.40 2.26 5.50
CA LEU A 96 29.04 3.28 6.32
C LEU A 96 28.87 4.65 5.67
N THR A 97 28.05 5.52 6.28
CA THR A 97 27.79 6.88 5.75
C THR A 97 28.57 7.93 6.55
N THR A 98 27.95 8.56 7.56
CA THR A 98 28.55 9.67 8.32
C THR A 98 29.91 9.31 8.92
N ILE A 99 30.09 8.10 9.46
CA ILE A 99 31.37 7.67 10.04
C ILE A 99 32.50 7.66 9.01
N ALA A 100 32.21 7.29 7.76
CA ALA A 100 33.21 7.26 6.69
C ALA A 100 33.68 8.66 6.29
N LEU A 101 32.84 9.69 6.46
CA LEU A 101 33.21 11.07 6.18
C LEU A 101 33.99 11.72 7.34
N ILE A 102 33.67 11.40 8.59
CA ILE A 102 34.26 12.05 9.77
C ILE A 102 35.47 11.29 10.36
N ASP A 103 35.55 9.98 10.16
CA ASP A 103 36.68 9.11 10.52
C ASP A 103 36.97 8.14 9.36
N PRO A 104 37.54 8.61 8.23
CA PRO A 104 37.83 7.75 7.07
C PRO A 104 38.64 6.48 7.41
N PRO A 105 39.65 6.50 8.31
CA PRO A 105 40.35 5.28 8.76
C PRO A 105 39.44 4.19 9.36
N PHE A 106 38.22 4.52 9.80
CA PHE A 106 37.24 3.51 10.21
C PHE A 106 36.91 2.54 9.06
N VAL A 107 36.88 3.03 7.82
CA VAL A 107 36.59 2.20 6.63
C VAL A 107 37.69 1.16 6.43
N GLU A 108 38.96 1.56 6.54
CA GLU A 108 40.10 0.65 6.42
C GLU A 108 40.01 -0.46 7.48
N ARG A 109 39.79 -0.11 8.75
CA ARG A 109 39.60 -1.10 9.83
C ARG A 109 38.42 -2.03 9.59
N ALA A 110 37.32 -1.51 9.04
CA ALA A 110 36.15 -2.34 8.69
C ALA A 110 36.45 -3.29 7.53
N VAL A 111 37.16 -2.82 6.50
CA VAL A 111 37.55 -3.63 5.35
C VAL A 111 38.54 -4.72 5.75
N GLU A 112 39.54 -4.41 6.58
CA GLU A 112 40.50 -5.39 7.11
C GLU A 112 39.81 -6.52 7.86
N ARG A 113 38.78 -6.19 8.66
CA ARG A 113 38.07 -7.18 9.49
C ARG A 113 37.02 -7.99 8.72
N PHE A 114 36.24 -7.33 7.86
CA PHE A 114 35.04 -7.93 7.24
C PHE A 114 35.19 -8.24 5.75
N GLY A 115 36.21 -7.69 5.10
CA GLY A 115 36.45 -7.77 3.67
C GLY A 115 35.69 -6.70 2.87
N ALA A 116 36.31 -6.21 1.79
CA ALA A 116 35.78 -5.12 0.96
C ALA A 116 34.38 -5.41 0.39
N HIS A 117 34.08 -6.67 0.05
CA HIS A 117 32.79 -7.09 -0.50
C HIS A 117 31.60 -6.94 0.47
N ARG A 118 31.86 -6.79 1.78
CA ARG A 118 30.84 -6.56 2.81
C ARG A 118 30.66 -5.10 3.21
N ILE A 119 31.56 -4.21 2.76
CA ILE A 119 31.57 -2.81 3.16
C ILE A 119 31.18 -1.93 1.96
N VAL A 120 30.00 -1.33 2.09
CA VAL A 120 29.50 -0.29 1.18
C VAL A 120 29.68 1.06 1.86
N VAL A 121 30.10 2.08 1.12
CA VAL A 121 30.28 3.42 1.67
C VAL A 121 29.23 4.37 1.08
N GLY A 122 28.45 4.99 1.97
CA GLY A 122 27.40 5.93 1.59
C GLY A 122 27.92 7.37 1.50
N ILE A 123 27.66 8.04 0.39
CA ILE A 123 27.92 9.47 0.21
C ILE A 123 26.57 10.17 -0.02
N ASP A 124 26.11 10.89 1.00
CA ASP A 124 24.99 11.81 0.86
C ASP A 124 25.51 13.12 0.25
N ALA A 125 24.93 13.57 -0.86
CA ALA A 125 25.40 14.75 -1.60
C ALA A 125 24.27 15.75 -1.82
N ALA A 126 24.59 17.04 -1.66
CA ALA A 126 23.60 18.11 -1.78
C ALA A 126 24.20 19.36 -2.43
N TRP A 127 23.51 19.86 -3.45
CA TRP A 127 23.85 21.10 -4.14
C TRP A 127 23.69 22.31 -3.21
N ARG A 128 24.54 23.29 -3.41
CA ARG A 128 24.55 24.57 -2.71
C ARG A 128 23.94 25.65 -3.61
N PRO A 129 23.46 26.77 -3.06
CA PRO A 129 22.94 27.88 -3.84
C PRO A 129 23.93 28.49 -4.84
N ASP A 130 25.23 28.37 -4.57
CA ASP A 130 26.32 28.84 -5.45
C ASP A 130 26.63 27.87 -6.60
N GLY A 131 25.88 26.77 -6.73
CA GLY A 131 26.09 25.75 -7.76
C GLY A 131 27.19 24.73 -7.42
N SER A 132 27.85 24.83 -6.27
CA SER A 132 28.77 23.78 -5.80
C SER A 132 28.00 22.58 -5.23
N VAL A 133 28.61 21.39 -5.21
CA VAL A 133 28.05 20.21 -4.55
C VAL A 133 29.01 19.70 -3.47
N GLN A 134 28.45 19.31 -2.33
CA GLN A 134 29.24 18.88 -1.18
C GLN A 134 28.67 17.58 -0.59
N ALA A 135 29.57 16.74 -0.08
CA ALA A 135 29.21 15.60 0.75
C ALA A 135 28.63 16.07 2.09
N MET A 136 27.66 15.34 2.60
CA MET A 136 26.88 15.68 3.78
C MET A 136 27.04 14.64 4.87
N ALA A 137 27.05 15.10 6.11
CA ALA A 137 27.09 14.28 7.31
C ALA A 137 25.79 14.42 8.12
N HIS A 138 25.61 13.53 9.10
CA HIS A 138 24.49 13.56 10.05
C HIS A 138 23.11 13.60 9.37
N GLY A 139 22.90 12.73 8.38
CA GLY A 139 21.64 12.66 7.64
C GLY A 139 21.34 13.97 6.91
N GLY A 140 22.30 14.48 6.14
CA GLY A 140 22.10 15.66 5.30
C GLY A 140 22.15 17.01 6.03
N ARG A 141 22.40 17.05 7.35
CA ARG A 141 22.31 18.27 8.16
C ARG A 141 23.62 19.07 8.21
N THR A 142 24.75 18.40 8.15
CA THR A 142 26.06 19.04 8.28
C THR A 142 26.79 18.99 6.94
N PRO A 143 27.10 20.14 6.30
CA PRO A 143 27.97 20.16 5.14
C PRO A 143 29.38 19.68 5.52
N GLY A 144 29.93 18.74 4.75
CA GLY A 144 31.29 18.26 4.93
C GLY A 144 32.35 19.17 4.31
N GLY A 145 31.96 20.11 3.45
CA GLY A 145 32.88 21.04 2.76
C GLY A 145 33.74 20.39 1.67
N VAL A 146 33.55 19.09 1.39
CA VAL A 146 34.34 18.33 0.42
C VAL A 146 33.43 17.85 -0.72
N HIS A 147 33.95 17.88 -1.95
CA HIS A 147 33.24 17.39 -3.13
C HIS A 147 33.01 15.87 -3.05
N PRO A 148 31.81 15.35 -3.41
CA PRO A 148 31.50 13.91 -3.38
C PRO A 148 32.52 13.05 -4.15
N GLU A 149 33.08 13.56 -5.24
CA GLU A 149 34.12 12.88 -6.01
C GLU A 149 35.37 12.60 -5.19
N ALA A 150 35.89 13.62 -4.49
CA ALA A 150 37.10 13.49 -3.69
C ALA A 150 36.90 12.50 -2.53
N VAL A 151 35.71 12.53 -1.94
CA VAL A 151 35.29 11.55 -0.92
C VAL A 151 35.28 10.13 -1.48
N ALA A 152 34.70 9.93 -2.68
CA ALA A 152 34.66 8.61 -3.32
C ALA A 152 36.06 8.06 -3.64
N ARG A 153 36.96 8.88 -4.18
CA ARG A 153 38.36 8.49 -4.42
C ARG A 153 39.04 8.06 -3.12
N ARG A 154 38.94 8.90 -2.08
CA ARG A 154 39.56 8.62 -0.79
C ARG A 154 39.06 7.33 -0.15
N LEU A 155 37.75 7.09 -0.17
CA LEU A 155 37.17 5.93 0.52
C LEU A 155 37.38 4.62 -0.26
N THR A 156 37.52 4.70 -1.58
CA THR A 156 37.93 3.54 -2.40
C THR A 156 39.42 3.20 -2.25
N GLU A 157 40.30 4.20 -2.10
CA GLU A 157 41.70 3.97 -1.73
C GLU A 157 41.85 3.25 -0.38
N LEU A 158 40.93 3.50 0.56
CA LEU A 158 40.84 2.82 1.86
C LEU A 158 40.15 1.45 1.79
N GLY A 159 39.86 0.94 0.59
CA GLY A 159 39.39 -0.42 0.36
C GLY A 159 37.87 -0.61 0.32
N ALA A 160 37.06 0.45 0.26
CA ALA A 160 35.62 0.32 0.07
C ALA A 160 35.28 -0.41 -1.24
N GLY A 161 34.42 -1.44 -1.18
CA GLY A 161 34.07 -2.25 -2.34
C GLY A 161 33.05 -1.62 -3.28
N GLU A 162 32.22 -0.70 -2.76
CA GLU A 162 31.11 -0.08 -3.49
C GLU A 162 30.77 1.29 -2.88
N ILE A 163 30.37 2.25 -3.72
CA ILE A 163 29.86 3.56 -3.30
C ILE A 163 28.35 3.62 -3.48
N LEU A 164 27.60 3.88 -2.40
CA LEU A 164 26.19 4.27 -2.45
C LEU A 164 26.08 5.80 -2.50
N LEU A 165 25.79 6.36 -3.66
CA LEU A 165 25.67 7.81 -3.86
C LEU A 165 24.20 8.23 -3.77
N GLN A 166 23.87 9.02 -2.75
CA GLN A 166 22.50 9.48 -2.51
C GLN A 166 22.37 11.00 -2.71
N SER A 167 21.55 11.42 -3.69
CA SER A 167 21.24 12.84 -3.90
C SER A 167 20.17 13.31 -2.92
N VAL A 168 20.52 14.21 -2.01
CA VAL A 168 19.58 14.83 -1.06
C VAL A 168 18.53 15.64 -1.82
N ASP A 169 18.92 16.36 -2.87
CA ASP A 169 18.02 17.24 -3.62
C ASP A 169 16.95 16.47 -4.39
N ARG A 170 17.29 15.28 -4.87
CA ARG A 170 16.37 14.38 -5.59
C ARG A 170 15.59 13.44 -4.68
N ASP A 171 15.97 13.29 -3.41
CA ASP A 171 15.29 12.41 -2.46
C ASP A 171 13.77 12.69 -2.36
N GLY A 172 12.95 11.65 -2.59
CA GLY A 172 11.48 11.73 -2.55
C GLY A 172 10.83 12.60 -3.62
N SER A 173 11.55 12.97 -4.69
CA SER A 173 11.04 13.86 -5.74
C SER A 173 10.22 13.13 -6.82
N GLY A 174 10.64 11.93 -7.21
CA GLY A 174 10.02 11.14 -8.30
C GLY A 174 10.33 11.65 -9.71
N ILE A 175 11.19 12.66 -9.87
CA ILE A 175 11.46 13.34 -11.16
C ILE A 175 12.77 12.89 -11.84
N GLY A 176 13.34 11.76 -11.40
CA GLY A 176 14.58 11.21 -11.93
C GLY A 176 15.78 11.35 -10.98
N PHE A 177 16.80 10.52 -11.23
CA PHE A 177 18.08 10.58 -10.53
C PHE A 177 18.87 11.85 -10.91
N ASP A 178 19.88 12.17 -10.11
CA ASP A 178 20.86 13.21 -10.46
C ASP A 178 21.93 12.62 -11.40
N LEU A 179 21.66 12.63 -12.71
CA LEU A 179 22.55 12.04 -13.71
C LEU A 179 23.93 12.73 -13.73
N GLY A 180 23.96 14.07 -13.58
CA GLY A 180 25.20 14.84 -13.61
C GLY A 180 26.10 14.51 -12.43
N LEU A 181 25.55 14.52 -11.22
CA LEU A 181 26.28 14.13 -10.01
C LEU A 181 26.75 12.66 -10.08
N THR A 182 25.87 11.77 -10.53
CA THR A 182 26.19 10.34 -10.67
C THR A 182 27.36 10.14 -11.63
N GLN A 183 27.33 10.81 -12.79
CA GLN A 183 28.37 10.71 -13.80
C GLN A 183 29.73 11.24 -13.30
N GLN A 184 29.73 12.33 -12.54
CA GLN A 184 30.96 12.87 -11.94
C GLN A 184 31.65 11.85 -11.03
N VAL A 185 30.89 11.23 -10.13
CA VAL A 185 31.43 10.24 -9.18
C VAL A 185 31.79 8.93 -9.90
N ALA A 186 30.93 8.42 -10.79
CA ALA A 186 31.16 7.17 -11.50
C ALA A 186 32.40 7.20 -12.42
N ARG A 187 32.72 8.36 -13.02
CA ARG A 187 33.95 8.52 -13.83
C ARG A 187 35.23 8.63 -12.99
N ALA A 188 35.10 8.98 -11.72
CA ALA A 188 36.25 9.24 -10.86
C ALA A 188 36.85 8.00 -10.22
N ILE A 189 36.10 6.89 -10.16
CA ILE A 189 36.51 5.65 -9.50
C ILE A 189 36.26 4.45 -10.41
N ALA A 190 37.05 3.38 -10.25
CA ALA A 190 36.83 2.12 -10.96
C ALA A 190 35.77 1.22 -10.29
N HIS A 191 35.32 1.60 -9.09
CA HIS A 191 34.41 0.81 -8.26
C HIS A 191 32.94 1.06 -8.63
N PRO A 192 32.04 0.09 -8.36
CA PRO A 192 30.62 0.28 -8.62
C PRO A 192 30.02 1.44 -7.83
N VAL A 193 29.23 2.27 -8.52
CA VAL A 193 28.38 3.31 -7.90
C VAL A 193 26.93 2.86 -7.94
N THR A 194 26.30 2.76 -6.78
CA THR A 194 24.85 2.59 -6.63
C THR A 194 24.22 3.96 -6.46
N ALA A 195 23.46 4.42 -7.45
CA ALA A 195 22.75 5.70 -7.39
C ALA A 195 21.42 5.58 -6.62
N LEU A 196 21.14 6.53 -5.74
CA LEU A 196 19.90 6.57 -4.94
C LEU A 196 19.32 7.99 -4.88
N GLY A 197 17.99 8.08 -5.01
CA GLY A 197 17.22 9.32 -4.84
C GLY A 197 16.66 9.87 -6.14
N GLY A 198 15.33 9.97 -6.21
CA GLY A 198 14.60 10.65 -7.29
C GLY A 198 13.89 9.76 -8.30
N ALA A 199 14.13 8.44 -8.31
CA ALA A 199 13.42 7.51 -9.18
C ALA A 199 11.89 7.60 -9.02
N GLY A 200 11.18 7.55 -10.15
CA GLY A 200 9.72 7.66 -10.22
C GLY A 200 9.10 6.81 -11.34
N THR A 201 9.92 6.36 -12.29
CA THR A 201 9.55 5.42 -13.37
C THR A 201 10.69 4.43 -13.60
N GLY A 202 10.41 3.32 -14.28
CA GLY A 202 11.46 2.42 -14.79
C GLY A 202 12.44 3.11 -15.75
N ALA A 203 12.01 4.18 -16.43
CA ALA A 203 12.85 4.89 -17.39
C ALA A 203 13.99 5.62 -16.67
N HIS A 204 13.72 6.19 -15.49
CA HIS A 204 14.75 6.80 -14.65
C HIS A 204 15.82 5.78 -14.22
N VAL A 205 15.43 4.51 -14.00
CA VAL A 205 16.37 3.43 -13.68
C VAL A 205 17.27 3.12 -14.87
N ARG A 206 16.71 3.00 -16.07
CA ARG A 206 17.50 2.83 -17.30
C ARG A 206 18.46 4.03 -17.50
N GLU A 207 17.96 5.25 -17.39
CA GLU A 207 18.72 6.48 -17.63
C GLU A 207 19.92 6.61 -16.69
N VAL A 208 19.79 6.28 -15.40
CA VAL A 208 20.93 6.39 -14.47
C VAL A 208 22.00 5.33 -14.73
N LEU A 209 21.60 4.14 -15.20
CA LEU A 209 22.54 3.08 -15.59
C LEU A 209 23.24 3.40 -16.92
N GLU A 210 22.50 3.92 -17.91
CA GLU A 210 22.99 4.16 -19.27
C GLU A 210 23.72 5.51 -19.41
N LEU A 211 23.08 6.60 -18.96
CA LEU A 211 23.56 7.97 -19.14
C LEU A 211 24.35 8.47 -17.93
N GLY A 212 23.88 8.11 -16.73
CA GLY A 212 24.54 8.45 -15.46
C GLY A 212 25.81 7.64 -15.20
N GLY A 213 25.98 6.49 -15.89
CA GLY A 213 27.12 5.60 -15.70
C GLY A 213 27.12 4.87 -14.37
N ALA A 214 25.97 4.80 -13.67
CA ALA A 214 25.87 4.07 -12.42
C ALA A 214 26.08 2.56 -12.67
N GLY A 215 26.78 1.92 -11.74
CA GLY A 215 26.89 0.47 -11.72
C GLY A 215 25.57 -0.21 -11.34
N HIS A 216 24.82 0.40 -10.43
CA HIS A 216 23.54 -0.09 -9.93
C HIS A 216 22.59 1.08 -9.66
N ALA A 217 21.28 0.79 -9.58
CA ALA A 217 20.25 1.77 -9.29
C ALA A 217 19.42 1.33 -8.09
N ALA A 218 19.33 2.17 -7.07
CA ALA A 218 18.51 1.94 -5.89
C ALA A 218 17.30 2.89 -5.87
N ALA A 219 16.12 2.35 -5.59
CA ALA A 219 14.91 3.14 -5.42
C ALA A 219 14.02 2.57 -4.30
N MET A 220 13.28 3.46 -3.63
CA MET A 220 12.28 3.08 -2.61
C MET A 220 10.87 3.32 -3.13
N ASP A 221 10.45 4.59 -3.19
CA ASP A 221 9.05 4.96 -3.47
C ASP A 221 8.50 4.32 -4.75
N LEU A 222 9.32 4.28 -5.81
CA LEU A 222 8.99 3.62 -7.07
C LEU A 222 8.54 2.16 -6.85
N PHE A 223 9.30 1.38 -6.09
CA PHE A 223 9.04 -0.06 -5.91
C PHE A 223 8.09 -0.34 -4.76
N VAL A 224 7.95 0.56 -3.78
CA VAL A 224 6.99 0.42 -2.66
C VAL A 224 5.56 0.71 -3.11
N HIS A 225 5.38 1.61 -4.07
CA HIS A 225 4.03 2.03 -4.50
C HIS A 225 3.53 1.41 -5.79
N SER A 226 4.39 0.69 -6.54
CA SER A 226 4.00 0.05 -7.79
C SER A 226 4.54 -1.38 -7.85
N ASP A 227 3.63 -2.34 -8.03
CA ASP A 227 4.00 -3.76 -8.15
C ASP A 227 4.56 -4.09 -9.53
N ALA A 228 4.25 -3.30 -10.55
CA ALA A 228 4.78 -3.51 -11.90
C ALA A 228 6.15 -2.84 -12.08
N ALA A 229 6.45 -1.79 -11.30
CA ALA A 229 7.62 -0.94 -11.53
C ALA A 229 8.96 -1.68 -11.52
N TYR A 230 9.13 -2.71 -10.68
CA TYR A 230 10.38 -3.46 -10.63
C TYR A 230 10.61 -4.27 -11.92
N GLU A 231 9.57 -4.95 -12.40
CA GLU A 231 9.62 -5.71 -13.67
C GLU A 231 9.72 -4.78 -14.87
N GLN A 232 8.95 -3.70 -14.90
CA GLN A 232 9.05 -2.68 -15.94
C GLN A 232 10.45 -2.07 -16.03
N ALA A 233 11.09 -1.79 -14.89
CA ALA A 233 12.46 -1.29 -14.87
C ALA A 233 13.43 -2.32 -15.47
N ARG A 234 13.29 -3.61 -15.12
CA ARG A 234 14.08 -4.69 -15.72
C ARG A 234 13.87 -4.79 -17.23
N ASP A 235 12.62 -4.78 -17.67
CA ASP A 235 12.27 -4.92 -19.09
C ASP A 235 12.77 -3.74 -19.93
N GLN A 236 12.63 -2.51 -19.42
CA GLN A 236 13.15 -1.32 -20.10
C GLN A 236 14.67 -1.34 -20.19
N CYS A 237 15.37 -1.76 -19.12
CA CYS A 237 16.82 -1.94 -19.16
C CYS A 237 17.21 -3.03 -20.17
N ALA A 238 16.52 -4.17 -20.17
CA ALA A 238 16.79 -5.27 -21.09
C ALA A 238 16.54 -4.89 -22.56
N ARG A 239 15.48 -4.13 -22.85
CA ARG A 239 15.18 -3.59 -24.19
C ARG A 239 16.24 -2.59 -24.66
N ALA A 240 16.86 -1.86 -23.73
CA ALA A 240 18.00 -0.99 -24.01
C ALA A 240 19.34 -1.73 -24.12
N GLY A 241 19.35 -3.06 -24.07
CA GLY A 241 20.56 -3.87 -24.19
C GLY A 241 21.40 -3.96 -22.89
N LEU A 242 20.89 -3.44 -21.77
CA LEU A 242 21.56 -3.60 -20.47
C LEU A 242 21.39 -5.04 -19.96
N ALA A 243 22.51 -5.64 -19.56
CA ALA A 243 22.55 -7.01 -19.05
C ALA A 243 22.04 -7.12 -17.60
N VAL A 244 20.80 -6.67 -17.34
CA VAL A 244 20.13 -6.82 -16.03
C VAL A 244 19.62 -8.25 -15.84
N ARG A 245 19.50 -8.69 -14.58
CA ARG A 245 18.95 -10.01 -14.24
C ARG A 245 17.47 -10.07 -14.65
N ARG A 246 17.11 -11.00 -15.54
CA ARG A 246 15.71 -11.25 -15.93
C ARG A 246 14.99 -12.09 -14.88
N ALA A 247 13.70 -11.83 -14.66
CA ALA A 247 12.87 -12.75 -13.90
C ALA A 247 12.70 -14.07 -14.68
N PRO A 248 12.70 -15.24 -14.02
CA PRO A 248 12.17 -16.46 -14.62
C PRO A 248 10.69 -16.23 -15.01
N ALA A 249 10.26 -16.76 -16.15
CA ALA A 249 8.89 -16.62 -16.68
C ALA A 249 7.77 -17.19 -15.77
N THR A 250 8.11 -17.71 -14.59
CA THR A 250 7.22 -18.43 -13.68
C THR A 250 7.08 -17.76 -12.30
N SER A 251 7.50 -16.51 -12.13
CA SER A 251 7.51 -15.82 -10.82
C SER A 251 6.18 -15.14 -10.46
N ASP A 252 5.04 -15.78 -10.69
CA ASP A 252 3.88 -15.48 -9.85
C ASP A 252 4.15 -16.18 -8.52
N PRO A 253 4.38 -15.45 -7.43
CA PRO A 253 4.48 -16.09 -6.13
C PRO A 253 3.12 -16.63 -5.75
N ARG A 254 2.84 -17.85 -6.24
CA ARG A 254 1.84 -18.83 -5.84
C ARG A 254 0.75 -18.19 -4.98
N GLU A 255 -0.52 -18.21 -5.38
CA GLU A 255 -1.32 -19.43 -5.18
C GLU A 255 -0.84 -20.21 -3.94
N ARG A 256 -0.64 -19.51 -2.80
CA ARG A 256 -0.08 -20.12 -1.60
C ARG A 256 -1.11 -21.18 -1.25
N PRO A 257 -0.73 -22.47 -1.20
CA PRO A 257 -1.66 -23.49 -0.75
C PRO A 257 -2.20 -23.05 0.61
N THR A 258 -3.51 -23.00 0.73
CA THR A 258 -4.25 -22.66 1.94
C THR A 258 -4.19 -23.78 2.97
N THR A 259 -3.00 -24.36 3.19
CA THR A 259 -2.79 -25.45 4.15
C THR A 259 -3.14 -25.06 5.58
N GLY A 260 -3.32 -23.76 5.88
CA GLY A 260 -3.85 -23.27 7.16
C GLY A 260 -5.33 -22.84 7.17
N LEU A 261 -5.90 -22.41 6.04
CA LEU A 261 -7.25 -21.80 6.03
C LEU A 261 -8.34 -22.84 6.25
N ARG A 262 -8.21 -24.04 5.66
CA ARG A 262 -9.18 -25.12 5.86
C ARG A 262 -9.27 -25.55 7.33
N ALA A 263 -8.12 -25.75 7.97
CA ALA A 263 -8.07 -26.03 9.42
C ALA A 263 -8.59 -24.85 10.26
N GLY A 264 -8.38 -23.61 9.81
CA GLY A 264 -8.94 -22.39 10.41
C GLY A 264 -10.46 -22.34 10.36
N LEU A 265 -11.04 -22.53 9.16
CA LEU A 265 -12.48 -22.58 8.92
C LEU A 265 -13.14 -23.71 9.72
N GLU A 266 -12.56 -24.91 9.73
CA GLU A 266 -13.07 -26.02 10.53
C GLU A 266 -13.03 -25.73 12.03
N ARG A 267 -12.00 -25.02 12.52
CA ARG A 267 -11.95 -24.54 13.91
C ARG A 267 -13.02 -23.48 14.19
N GLN A 268 -13.21 -22.52 13.29
CA GLN A 268 -14.23 -21.47 13.42
C GLN A 268 -15.64 -22.06 13.40
N LEU A 269 -15.92 -23.02 12.52
CA LEU A 269 -17.20 -23.74 12.48
C LEU A 269 -17.46 -24.49 13.80
N ARG A 270 -16.45 -25.20 14.33
CA ARG A 270 -16.56 -25.83 15.67
C ARG A 270 -16.79 -24.78 16.77
N ALA A 271 -16.08 -23.66 16.74
CA ALA A 271 -16.21 -22.58 17.71
C ALA A 271 -17.58 -21.89 17.64
N ALA A 272 -18.16 -21.72 16.45
CA ALA A 272 -19.50 -21.15 16.25
C ALA A 272 -20.60 -21.96 16.96
N THR A 273 -20.36 -23.26 17.19
CA THR A 273 -21.26 -24.15 17.93
C THR A 273 -20.93 -24.25 19.42
N ALA A 274 -19.76 -23.77 19.85
CA ALA A 274 -19.32 -23.80 21.24
C ALA A 274 -19.76 -22.53 21.99
N PRO A 275 -19.93 -22.58 23.33
CA PRO A 275 -20.15 -21.37 24.12
C PRO A 275 -18.98 -20.41 23.99
N LEU A 276 -19.26 -19.15 23.68
CA LEU A 276 -18.23 -18.10 23.65
C LEU A 276 -17.57 -17.96 25.03
N PRO A 277 -16.24 -17.78 25.09
CA PRO A 277 -15.52 -17.63 26.35
C PRO A 277 -16.07 -16.42 27.16
N ARG A 278 -16.15 -16.57 28.49
CA ARG A 278 -16.57 -15.49 29.39
C ARG A 278 -15.46 -14.46 29.50
N GLN A 279 -15.68 -13.27 28.96
CA GLN A 279 -14.90 -12.08 29.26
C GLN A 279 -15.62 -11.26 30.33
N THR A 280 -14.99 -11.10 31.49
CA THR A 280 -15.60 -10.42 32.66
C THR A 280 -14.97 -9.07 32.97
N ARG A 281 -13.84 -8.72 32.32
CA ARG A 281 -13.11 -7.48 32.61
C ARG A 281 -13.30 -6.49 31.46
N ARG A 282 -13.78 -5.29 31.81
CA ARG A 282 -13.83 -4.16 30.89
C ARG A 282 -12.40 -3.81 30.42
N PRO A 283 -12.14 -3.69 29.10
CA PRO A 283 -10.87 -3.18 28.59
C PRO A 283 -10.65 -1.72 29.01
N ALA A 284 -9.43 -1.20 28.83
CA ALA A 284 -9.17 0.21 29.10
C ALA A 284 -10.06 1.10 28.21
N PRO A 285 -10.59 2.23 28.71
CA PRO A 285 -11.49 3.07 27.93
C PRO A 285 -10.81 3.53 26.63
N ALA A 286 -11.50 3.37 25.50
CA ALA A 286 -11.03 3.92 24.24
C ALA A 286 -11.04 5.46 24.31
N ALA A 287 -9.91 6.10 24.02
CA ALA A 287 -9.84 7.55 23.88
C ALA A 287 -10.18 7.95 22.44
N TRP A 288 -10.92 9.05 22.29
CA TRP A 288 -11.27 9.63 20.99
C TRP A 288 -10.72 11.04 20.91
N CYS A 289 -10.33 11.47 19.72
CA CYS A 289 -9.86 12.83 19.52
C CYS A 289 -10.95 13.82 19.94
N ASP A 290 -10.61 14.93 20.61
CA ASP A 290 -11.57 15.97 20.98
C ASP A 290 -11.95 16.88 19.79
N CYS A 291 -11.11 16.95 18.75
CA CYS A 291 -11.29 17.82 17.58
C CYS A 291 -12.06 17.15 16.41
N CYS A 292 -11.91 15.84 16.22
CA CYS A 292 -12.57 15.06 15.18
C CYS A 292 -13.07 13.72 15.75
N VAL A 293 -13.58 12.81 14.94
CA VAL A 293 -14.10 11.52 15.42
C VAL A 293 -13.11 10.35 15.27
N THR A 294 -11.81 10.64 15.14
CA THR A 294 -10.76 9.60 15.05
C THR A 294 -10.49 8.95 16.41
N ARG A 295 -10.50 7.61 16.46
CA ARG A 295 -10.09 6.82 17.64
C ARG A 295 -8.58 6.97 17.86
N LEU A 296 -8.17 7.16 19.12
CA LEU A 296 -6.77 7.31 19.49
C LEU A 296 -6.14 5.95 19.84
N PRO A 297 -4.83 5.78 19.65
CA PRO A 297 -4.12 4.59 20.11
C PRO A 297 -4.28 4.40 21.63
N GLU A 298 -4.25 3.15 22.07
CA GLU A 298 -4.25 2.80 23.51
C GLU A 298 -3.06 3.47 24.22
N GLY A 299 -3.33 4.07 25.40
CA GLY A 299 -2.31 4.78 26.17
C GLY A 299 -1.89 6.14 25.61
N SER A 300 -2.64 6.71 24.65
CA SER A 300 -2.40 8.08 24.19
C SER A 300 -2.67 9.10 25.29
N ASP A 301 -1.62 9.77 25.77
CA ASP A 301 -1.72 10.91 26.71
C ASP A 301 -2.38 12.14 26.07
N SER A 302 -2.27 12.26 24.73
CA SER A 302 -2.93 13.32 23.98
C SER A 302 -4.41 13.02 23.79
N ARG A 303 -5.26 14.03 23.99
CA ARG A 303 -6.68 13.99 23.59
C ARG A 303 -6.89 14.42 22.13
N ARG A 304 -5.83 14.63 21.35
CA ARG A 304 -5.90 14.98 19.92
C ARG A 304 -5.15 13.96 19.08
N CYS A 305 -5.75 13.58 17.95
CA CYS A 305 -5.04 12.74 16.98
C CYS A 305 -3.91 13.54 16.34
N ARG A 306 -2.81 12.87 15.97
CA ARG A 306 -1.63 13.51 15.35
C ARG A 306 -1.99 14.43 14.18
N ARG A 307 -3.02 14.09 13.40
CA ARG A 307 -3.51 14.89 12.26
C ARG A 307 -4.21 16.19 12.68
N CYS A 308 -4.90 16.21 13.81
CA CYS A 308 -5.49 17.43 14.38
C CYS A 308 -4.49 18.21 15.24
N ASP A 309 -3.39 17.58 15.65
CA ASP A 309 -2.35 18.14 16.51
C ASP A 309 -1.17 18.73 15.73
N THR A 310 -1.12 18.50 14.41
CA THR A 310 -0.09 19.06 13.53
C THR A 310 -0.71 20.12 12.62
N PRO A 311 -0.76 21.41 13.03
CA PRO A 311 -1.16 22.49 12.14
C PRO A 311 -0.21 22.55 10.94
N GLY A 312 -0.76 22.59 9.71
CA GLY A 312 0.02 23.00 8.53
C GLY A 312 0.83 21.92 7.79
N THR A 313 0.50 20.63 7.91
CA THR A 313 1.10 19.58 7.05
C THR A 313 0.06 18.85 6.21
N VAL A 314 -0.79 19.59 5.52
CA VAL A 314 -1.25 19.11 4.21
C VAL A 314 -0.13 19.53 3.26
N PRO A 315 0.70 18.61 2.73
CA PRO A 315 1.60 18.94 1.64
C PRO A 315 0.87 19.76 0.60
N THR A 316 1.43 20.88 0.14
CA THR A 316 0.87 21.59 -1.01
C THR A 316 0.94 20.63 -2.20
N VAL A 317 -0.20 20.03 -2.52
CA VAL A 317 -0.33 19.14 -3.67
C VAL A 317 -0.18 20.02 -4.90
N GLU A 318 0.87 19.79 -5.70
CA GLU A 318 1.03 20.48 -6.99
C GLU A 318 0.03 19.90 -8.00
N TRP A 319 -1.21 20.37 -7.92
CA TRP A 319 -2.32 19.90 -8.75
C TRP A 319 -2.06 20.05 -10.24
N THR A 320 -1.30 21.08 -10.66
CA THR A 320 -0.90 21.28 -12.05
C THR A 320 -0.12 20.08 -12.59
N HIS A 321 0.94 19.67 -11.89
CA HIS A 321 1.76 18.53 -12.32
C HIS A 321 0.97 17.23 -12.32
N ARG A 322 0.11 17.02 -11.32
CA ARG A 322 -0.73 15.82 -11.24
C ARG A 322 -1.78 15.77 -12.36
N ALA A 323 -2.33 16.92 -12.74
CA ALA A 323 -3.23 17.04 -13.89
C ALA A 323 -2.49 16.72 -15.21
N GLU A 324 -1.28 17.24 -15.41
CA GLU A 324 -0.44 16.90 -16.56
C GLU A 324 -0.11 15.41 -16.64
N LEU A 325 0.16 14.79 -15.49
CA LEU A 325 0.40 13.35 -15.39
C LEU A 325 -0.85 12.53 -15.74
N LEU A 326 -2.03 12.94 -15.24
CA LEU A 326 -3.30 12.31 -15.57
C LEU A 326 -3.61 12.42 -17.07
N GLN A 327 -3.39 13.61 -17.65
CA GLN A 327 -3.57 13.83 -19.09
C GLN A 327 -2.65 12.94 -19.93
N ARG A 328 -1.38 12.78 -19.53
CA ARG A 328 -0.44 11.87 -20.20
C ARG A 328 -0.94 10.42 -20.18
N LEU A 329 -1.43 9.93 -19.03
CA LEU A 329 -1.96 8.57 -18.93
C LEU A 329 -3.16 8.34 -19.86
N PHE A 330 -4.10 9.29 -19.93
CA PHE A 330 -5.24 9.18 -20.84
C PHE A 330 -4.84 9.31 -22.31
N HIS A 331 -3.85 10.16 -22.63
CA HIS A 331 -3.32 10.27 -23.98
C HIS A 331 -2.65 8.97 -24.44
N GLU A 332 -1.83 8.36 -23.59
CA GLU A 332 -1.21 7.05 -23.84
C GLU A 332 -2.26 5.95 -24.01
N SER A 333 -3.31 5.97 -23.19
CA SER A 333 -4.39 4.98 -23.26
C SER A 333 -5.23 5.10 -24.53
N ARG A 334 -5.59 6.32 -24.94
CA ARG A 334 -6.33 6.62 -26.18
C ARG A 334 -5.70 6.05 -27.44
N ALA A 335 -4.38 5.94 -27.47
CA ALA A 335 -3.68 5.36 -28.61
C ALA A 335 -3.95 3.85 -28.80
N SER A 336 -4.60 3.20 -27.83
CA SER A 336 -4.70 1.73 -27.76
C SER A 336 -6.03 1.15 -28.24
N GLY A 337 -7.10 1.96 -28.41
CA GLY A 337 -8.39 1.41 -28.87
C GLY A 337 -9.60 2.34 -28.71
N GLU A 338 -10.77 1.70 -28.61
CA GLU A 338 -12.10 2.34 -28.57
C GLU A 338 -12.43 2.99 -27.21
N HIS A 339 -11.91 2.43 -26.12
CA HIS A 339 -12.12 2.90 -24.75
C HIS A 339 -10.86 3.54 -24.18
N ASP A 340 -11.02 4.69 -23.54
CA ASP A 340 -9.91 5.45 -22.94
C ASP A 340 -9.46 4.84 -21.60
N CYS A 341 -10.37 4.14 -20.92
CA CYS A 341 -10.09 3.47 -19.65
C CYS A 341 -11.18 2.46 -19.30
N VAL A 342 -10.87 1.57 -18.36
CA VAL A 342 -11.85 0.75 -17.64
C VAL A 342 -12.20 1.43 -16.32
N VAL A 343 -13.48 1.51 -16.00
CA VAL A 343 -13.97 1.99 -14.70
C VAL A 343 -14.68 0.86 -13.97
N PRO A 344 -14.10 0.35 -12.86
CA PRO A 344 -14.79 -0.59 -11.98
C PRO A 344 -16.00 0.10 -11.35
N VAL A 345 -17.19 -0.47 -11.55
CA VAL A 345 -18.41 0.04 -10.95
C VAL A 345 -18.54 -0.53 -9.54
N THR A 346 -18.39 0.35 -8.55
CA THR A 346 -18.53 -0.01 -7.14
C THR A 346 -19.78 0.65 -6.57
N THR A 347 -20.38 0.05 -5.55
CA THR A 347 -21.45 0.66 -4.76
C THR A 347 -20.96 1.77 -3.82
N ALA A 348 -19.65 2.09 -3.85
CA ALA A 348 -19.08 3.20 -3.11
C ALA A 348 -19.54 4.56 -3.66
N ASP A 349 -19.59 5.54 -2.77
CA ASP A 349 -20.25 6.85 -2.93
C ASP A 349 -19.80 7.69 -4.14
N ASP A 350 -18.68 7.39 -4.81
CA ASP A 350 -18.08 8.27 -5.82
C ASP A 350 -17.95 7.69 -7.23
N THR A 351 -18.36 6.45 -7.49
CA THR A 351 -18.33 5.87 -8.85
C THR A 351 -19.13 6.74 -9.83
N ALA A 352 -20.35 7.13 -9.46
CA ALA A 352 -21.20 7.95 -10.31
C ALA A 352 -20.58 9.33 -10.59
N HIS A 353 -19.95 9.94 -9.56
CA HIS A 353 -19.23 11.19 -9.72
C HIS A 353 -18.05 11.05 -10.67
N MET A 354 -17.24 10.01 -10.48
CA MET A 354 -16.08 9.71 -11.32
C MET A 354 -16.47 9.54 -12.79
N VAL A 355 -17.48 8.71 -13.08
CA VAL A 355 -17.91 8.46 -14.46
C VAL A 355 -18.46 9.74 -15.09
N THR A 356 -19.26 10.52 -14.35
CA THR A 356 -19.72 11.83 -14.80
C THR A 356 -18.56 12.76 -15.13
N ARG A 357 -17.52 12.86 -14.29
CA ARG A 357 -16.34 13.69 -14.60
C ARG A 357 -15.60 13.20 -15.85
N LEU A 358 -15.40 11.89 -15.98
CA LEU A 358 -14.71 11.32 -17.13
C LEU A 358 -15.45 11.65 -18.44
N VAL A 359 -16.77 11.51 -18.47
CA VAL A 359 -17.59 11.72 -19.66
C VAL A 359 -17.86 13.19 -19.91
N ASP A 360 -18.47 13.89 -18.95
CA ASP A 360 -19.03 15.23 -19.15
C ASP A 360 -17.94 16.31 -19.05
N ASP A 361 -17.00 16.21 -18.09
CA ASP A 361 -15.97 17.24 -17.91
C ASP A 361 -14.77 17.04 -18.84
N TRP A 362 -14.37 15.78 -19.09
CA TRP A 362 -13.11 15.45 -19.77
C TRP A 362 -13.28 14.76 -21.12
N GLY A 363 -14.51 14.38 -21.51
CA GLY A 363 -14.80 13.81 -22.82
C GLY A 363 -14.13 12.45 -23.06
N HIS A 364 -13.90 11.67 -22.01
CA HIS A 364 -13.38 10.31 -22.09
C HIS A 364 -14.48 9.28 -22.36
N ARG A 365 -14.09 8.14 -22.94
CA ARG A 365 -14.98 7.00 -23.21
C ARG A 365 -14.65 5.84 -22.27
N PRO A 366 -15.19 5.82 -21.03
CA PRO A 366 -14.93 4.73 -20.11
C PRO A 366 -15.72 3.47 -20.49
N LEU A 367 -15.10 2.31 -20.36
CA LEU A 367 -15.78 1.02 -20.30
C LEU A 367 -16.14 0.74 -18.83
N LEU A 368 -17.43 0.74 -18.51
CA LEU A 368 -17.90 0.38 -17.18
C LEU A 368 -17.80 -1.13 -16.99
N VAL A 369 -17.20 -1.57 -15.88
CA VAL A 369 -17.09 -2.99 -15.53
C VAL A 369 -17.68 -3.22 -14.15
N ALA A 370 -18.80 -3.92 -14.11
CA ALA A 370 -19.49 -4.27 -12.88
C ALA A 370 -19.27 -5.75 -12.55
N TYR A 371 -18.87 -6.02 -11.30
CA TYR A 371 -19.00 -7.34 -10.71
C TYR A 371 -20.32 -7.37 -9.93
N ASP A 372 -21.27 -8.18 -10.37
CA ASP A 372 -22.61 -8.23 -9.80
C ASP A 372 -22.85 -9.55 -9.07
N ALA A 373 -22.45 -9.59 -7.81
CA ALA A 373 -22.73 -10.75 -6.95
C ALA A 373 -23.40 -10.33 -5.63
N ALA A 374 -23.89 -9.09 -5.55
CA ALA A 374 -24.39 -8.53 -4.31
C ALA A 374 -25.60 -9.35 -3.83
N LEU A 375 -25.55 -9.83 -2.59
CA LEU A 375 -26.66 -10.59 -2.02
C LEU A 375 -27.85 -9.69 -1.70
N VAL A 376 -27.59 -8.41 -1.37
CA VAL A 376 -28.60 -7.42 -0.99
C VAL A 376 -28.29 -6.07 -1.63
N GLY A 377 -29.34 -5.32 -1.95
CA GLY A 377 -29.24 -3.94 -2.44
C GLY A 377 -29.01 -3.84 -3.95
N THR A 378 -28.65 -2.65 -4.42
CA THR A 378 -28.27 -2.42 -5.82
C THR A 378 -26.79 -2.76 -5.99
N GLY A 379 -26.49 -3.93 -6.56
CA GLY A 379 -25.13 -4.31 -6.92
C GLY A 379 -24.50 -3.36 -7.96
N GLY A 380 -23.20 -3.52 -8.20
CA GLY A 380 -22.48 -2.75 -9.23
C GLY A 380 -23.15 -2.82 -10.61
N GLY A 381 -23.86 -3.93 -10.92
CA GLY A 381 -24.61 -4.09 -12.16
C GLY A 381 -25.73 -3.05 -12.33
N VAL A 382 -26.53 -2.82 -11.29
CA VAL A 382 -27.66 -1.87 -11.33
C VAL A 382 -27.16 -0.43 -11.48
N LEU A 383 -26.13 -0.04 -10.71
CA LEU A 383 -25.54 1.29 -10.85
C LEU A 383 -24.91 1.45 -12.25
N GLY A 384 -24.20 0.42 -12.72
CA GLY A 384 -23.60 0.39 -14.04
C GLY A 384 -24.64 0.59 -15.14
N GLN A 385 -25.79 -0.07 -15.03
CA GLN A 385 -26.89 0.08 -15.99
C GLN A 385 -27.48 1.49 -15.98
N ARG A 386 -27.70 2.08 -14.80
CA ARG A 386 -28.17 3.48 -14.71
C ARG A 386 -27.17 4.46 -15.34
N LEU A 387 -25.88 4.24 -15.15
CA LEU A 387 -24.82 5.07 -15.75
C LEU A 387 -24.70 4.85 -17.26
N HIS A 388 -24.85 3.61 -17.74
CA HIS A 388 -24.92 3.28 -19.16
C HIS A 388 -26.07 4.03 -19.83
N GLU A 389 -27.28 3.93 -19.29
CA GLU A 389 -28.48 4.59 -19.85
C GLU A 389 -28.37 6.12 -19.81
N ARG A 390 -27.82 6.68 -18.73
CA ARG A 390 -27.72 8.13 -18.54
C ARG A 390 -26.60 8.79 -19.34
N LEU A 391 -25.44 8.15 -19.41
CA LEU A 391 -24.21 8.72 -19.96
C LEU A 391 -23.77 8.09 -21.29
N ASN A 392 -24.53 7.12 -21.81
CA ASN A 392 -24.25 6.39 -23.04
C ASN A 392 -22.84 5.76 -23.05
N THR A 393 -22.51 5.04 -21.98
CA THR A 393 -21.20 4.40 -21.76
C THR A 393 -21.31 2.90 -21.88
N ASP A 394 -20.36 2.18 -22.49
CA ASP A 394 -20.45 0.72 -22.56
C ASP A 394 -20.34 0.07 -21.18
N LEU A 395 -21.07 -1.04 -20.98
CA LEU A 395 -21.12 -1.78 -19.73
C LEU A 395 -20.83 -3.27 -19.94
N VAL A 396 -19.90 -3.80 -19.14
CA VAL A 396 -19.69 -5.23 -18.97
C VAL A 396 -20.11 -5.61 -17.55
N VAL A 397 -21.05 -6.54 -17.44
CA VAL A 397 -21.45 -7.13 -16.16
C VAL A 397 -20.91 -8.55 -16.09
N SER A 398 -20.21 -8.88 -15.00
CA SER A 398 -19.74 -10.24 -14.71
C SER A 398 -20.27 -10.67 -13.36
N ALA A 399 -20.80 -11.88 -13.28
CA ALA A 399 -21.36 -12.44 -12.06
C ALA A 399 -20.98 -13.93 -11.96
N PRO A 400 -20.64 -14.44 -10.76
CA PRO A 400 -20.64 -15.88 -10.52
C PRO A 400 -22.08 -16.41 -10.56
N ALA A 401 -22.23 -17.73 -10.62
CA ALA A 401 -23.52 -18.35 -10.35
C ALA A 401 -24.03 -17.94 -8.95
N PRO A 402 -25.35 -17.71 -8.75
CA PRO A 402 -25.89 -17.25 -7.46
C PRO A 402 -25.48 -18.12 -6.27
N GLU A 403 -25.37 -19.43 -6.47
CA GLU A 403 -24.95 -20.36 -5.42
C GLU A 403 -23.48 -20.17 -5.03
N VAL A 404 -22.62 -19.93 -6.02
CA VAL A 404 -21.20 -19.60 -5.82
C VAL A 404 -21.07 -18.26 -5.11
N ALA A 405 -21.90 -17.26 -5.47
CA ALA A 405 -21.93 -15.96 -4.77
C ALA A 405 -22.24 -16.13 -3.28
N ARG A 406 -23.32 -16.85 -2.94
CA ARG A 406 -23.71 -17.14 -1.54
C ARG A 406 -22.60 -17.87 -0.79
N MET A 407 -22.00 -18.88 -1.43
CA MET A 407 -20.94 -19.67 -0.82
C MET A 407 -19.69 -18.83 -0.55
N LEU A 408 -19.27 -17.99 -1.50
CA LEU A 408 -18.13 -17.08 -1.33
C LEU A 408 -18.39 -16.04 -0.24
N ALA A 409 -19.61 -15.49 -0.16
CA ALA A 409 -20.00 -14.57 0.91
C ALA A 409 -19.91 -15.24 2.28
N MET A 410 -20.44 -16.46 2.42
CA MET A 410 -20.37 -17.23 3.67
C MET A 410 -18.94 -17.65 4.04
N LEU A 411 -18.13 -18.05 3.06
CA LEU A 411 -16.74 -18.43 3.30
C LEU A 411 -15.88 -17.23 3.72
N GLY A 412 -16.05 -16.08 3.07
CA GLY A 412 -15.41 -14.83 3.48
C GLY A 412 -15.86 -14.38 4.87
N PHE A 413 -17.15 -14.54 5.17
CA PHE A 413 -17.71 -14.23 6.47
C PHE A 413 -17.13 -15.11 7.57
N LEU A 414 -17.09 -16.44 7.37
CA LEU A 414 -16.52 -17.38 8.33
C LEU A 414 -15.02 -17.17 8.52
N ALA A 415 -14.27 -16.99 7.44
CA ALA A 415 -12.81 -16.88 7.49
C ALA A 415 -12.35 -15.60 8.19
N TRP A 416 -12.93 -14.45 7.78
CA TRP A 416 -12.38 -13.12 8.09
C TRP A 416 -13.40 -12.17 8.73
N GLY A 417 -14.63 -12.63 8.98
CA GLY A 417 -15.72 -11.76 9.40
C GLY A 417 -16.14 -10.82 8.27
N ASP A 418 -15.98 -11.24 7.01
CA ASP A 418 -16.08 -10.37 5.84
C ASP A 418 -17.11 -10.90 4.82
N PRO A 419 -18.40 -10.56 4.99
CA PRO A 419 -19.47 -11.06 4.13
C PRO A 419 -19.40 -10.49 2.70
N ALA A 420 -18.71 -9.36 2.51
CA ALA A 420 -18.56 -8.69 1.22
C ALA A 420 -17.20 -8.95 0.55
N TRP A 421 -16.37 -9.83 1.10
CA TRP A 421 -15.02 -10.14 0.59
C TRP A 421 -15.04 -10.39 -0.92
N HIS A 422 -15.97 -11.23 -1.38
CA HIS A 422 -16.08 -11.60 -2.78
C HIS A 422 -16.50 -10.43 -3.69
N GLN A 423 -17.20 -9.42 -3.17
CA GLN A 423 -17.53 -8.18 -3.91
C GLN A 423 -16.28 -7.39 -4.22
N ARG A 424 -15.45 -7.12 -3.20
CA ARG A 424 -14.22 -6.35 -3.36
C ARG A 424 -13.24 -7.07 -4.27
N VAL A 425 -13.02 -8.36 -3.99
CA VAL A 425 -12.10 -9.18 -4.78
C VAL A 425 -12.62 -9.32 -6.21
N GLY A 426 -13.89 -9.63 -6.40
CA GLY A 426 -14.51 -9.79 -7.71
C GLY A 426 -14.50 -8.52 -8.55
N THR A 427 -14.79 -7.37 -7.94
CA THR A 427 -14.76 -6.06 -8.62
C THR A 427 -13.37 -5.74 -9.16
N ALA A 428 -12.35 -5.85 -8.31
CA ALA A 428 -10.97 -5.56 -8.69
C ALA A 428 -10.41 -6.56 -9.71
N ALA A 429 -10.69 -7.86 -9.51
CA ALA A 429 -10.28 -8.91 -10.43
C ALA A 429 -10.93 -8.75 -11.81
N THR A 430 -12.25 -8.50 -11.85
CA THR A 430 -13.02 -8.41 -13.09
C THR A 430 -12.61 -7.18 -13.90
N ALA A 431 -12.48 -6.02 -13.28
CA ALA A 431 -12.05 -4.81 -13.99
C ALA A 431 -10.66 -4.95 -14.59
N THR A 432 -9.68 -5.43 -13.81
CA THR A 432 -8.32 -5.66 -14.30
C THR A 432 -8.28 -6.74 -15.38
N ARG A 433 -9.06 -7.82 -15.23
CA ARG A 433 -9.15 -8.89 -16.23
C ARG A 433 -9.73 -8.39 -17.56
N VAL A 434 -10.81 -7.61 -17.52
CA VAL A 434 -11.41 -7.01 -18.73
C VAL A 434 -10.42 -6.06 -19.39
N ALA A 435 -9.69 -5.25 -18.62
CA ALA A 435 -8.66 -4.36 -19.14
C ALA A 435 -7.55 -5.14 -19.88
N VAL A 436 -7.03 -6.21 -19.27
CA VAL A 436 -6.04 -7.10 -19.89
C VAL A 436 -6.58 -7.77 -21.15
N GLN A 437 -7.79 -8.34 -21.10
CA GLN A 437 -8.40 -9.07 -22.21
C GLN A 437 -8.72 -8.17 -23.41
N ARG A 438 -9.07 -6.90 -23.16
CA ARG A 438 -9.39 -5.91 -24.20
C ARG A 438 -8.21 -5.02 -24.58
N GLY A 439 -7.04 -5.21 -23.96
CA GLY A 439 -5.86 -4.37 -24.22
C GLY A 439 -6.05 -2.90 -23.85
N ILE A 440 -6.88 -2.59 -22.85
CA ILE A 440 -7.11 -1.22 -22.37
C ILE A 440 -6.08 -0.93 -21.27
N PRO A 441 -5.10 -0.05 -21.49
CA PRO A 441 -3.93 0.06 -20.61
C PRO A 441 -4.21 0.85 -19.32
N LEU A 442 -5.40 1.42 -19.15
CA LEU A 442 -5.74 2.24 -17.98
C LEU A 442 -7.02 1.76 -17.30
N VAL A 443 -6.93 1.45 -16.00
CA VAL A 443 -8.07 1.24 -15.10
C VAL A 443 -8.13 2.43 -14.14
N VAL A 444 -9.31 3.04 -13.99
CA VAL A 444 -9.51 4.27 -13.22
C VAL A 444 -10.45 3.99 -12.07
N TRP A 445 -9.94 4.15 -10.85
CA TRP A 445 -10.65 3.98 -9.60
C TRP A 445 -11.02 5.32 -8.98
N GLY A 446 -12.16 5.32 -8.28
CA GLY A 446 -12.55 6.39 -7.35
C GLY A 446 -11.78 6.28 -6.04
N THR A 447 -12.44 6.59 -4.93
CA THR A 447 -11.84 6.57 -3.59
C THR A 447 -11.47 5.15 -3.18
N ARG A 448 -10.19 4.98 -2.83
CA ARG A 448 -9.65 3.73 -2.28
C ARG A 448 -8.87 4.02 -1.01
N ALA A 449 -9.14 3.21 0.03
CA ALA A 449 -8.52 3.35 1.33
C ALA A 449 -6.99 3.40 1.22
N GLY A 450 -6.38 4.44 1.79
CA GLY A 450 -4.92 4.64 1.81
C GLY A 450 -4.34 5.22 0.52
N LEU A 451 -5.08 5.20 -0.60
CA LEU A 451 -4.70 5.82 -1.88
C LEU A 451 -5.34 7.20 -2.08
N ASP A 452 -6.34 7.56 -1.30
CA ASP A 452 -6.89 8.91 -1.16
C ASP A 452 -5.92 9.89 -0.46
N LEU A 453 -5.11 9.38 0.47
CA LEU A 453 -3.97 10.11 1.05
C LEU A 453 -2.76 10.21 0.10
N SER A 454 -2.93 9.84 -1.17
CA SER A 454 -1.82 9.80 -2.12
C SER A 454 -1.44 11.14 -2.74
N ALA A 455 -2.29 12.15 -2.59
CA ALA A 455 -1.93 13.53 -2.91
C ALA A 455 -0.63 13.95 -2.18
N ASP A 456 -0.31 13.26 -1.07
CA ASP A 456 0.87 13.45 -0.22
C ASP A 456 2.11 12.61 -0.61
N ARG A 457 2.06 11.69 -1.61
CA ARG A 457 3.16 10.73 -1.92
C ARG A 457 4.34 11.31 -2.72
N GLY A 458 4.47 12.62 -2.85
CA GLY A 458 5.48 13.27 -3.72
C GLY A 458 4.95 13.55 -5.13
N ILE A 459 5.57 14.52 -5.84
CA ILE A 459 5.03 15.13 -7.06
C ILE A 459 4.94 14.11 -8.21
N GLY A 460 5.92 13.20 -8.35
CA GLY A 460 5.96 12.22 -9.44
C GLY A 460 5.37 10.83 -9.15
N VAL A 461 4.81 10.58 -7.96
CA VAL A 461 4.33 9.23 -7.59
C VAL A 461 2.85 9.07 -7.95
N LEU A 462 2.57 8.13 -8.84
CA LEU A 462 1.23 7.75 -9.23
C LEU A 462 0.51 6.94 -8.14
N PRO A 463 -0.76 7.25 -7.84
CA PRO A 463 -1.55 6.50 -6.88
C PRO A 463 -2.09 5.22 -7.51
N GLU A 464 -1.22 4.22 -7.69
CA GLU A 464 -1.59 2.99 -8.38
C GLU A 464 -2.33 1.99 -7.48
N VAL A 465 -3.33 1.33 -8.06
CA VAL A 465 -4.06 0.20 -7.48
C VAL A 465 -3.40 -1.08 -7.99
N THR A 466 -2.53 -1.67 -7.19
CA THR A 466 -1.71 -2.80 -7.65
C THR A 466 -2.33 -4.16 -7.30
N ARG A 467 -1.78 -5.26 -7.85
CA ARG A 467 -2.20 -6.63 -7.46
C ARG A 467 -2.05 -6.87 -5.96
N LEU A 468 -1.05 -6.30 -5.32
CA LEU A 468 -0.91 -6.35 -3.87
C LEU A 468 -1.94 -5.49 -3.16
N HIS A 469 -2.25 -4.29 -3.66
CA HIS A 469 -3.35 -3.51 -3.08
C HIS A 469 -4.63 -4.35 -3.09
N HIS A 470 -4.88 -5.07 -4.18
CA HIS A 470 -5.94 -6.06 -4.25
C HIS A 470 -5.78 -7.19 -3.21
N LEU A 471 -4.63 -7.86 -3.12
CA LEU A 471 -4.42 -8.94 -2.15
C LEU A 471 -4.55 -8.48 -0.70
N ALA A 472 -3.95 -7.34 -0.35
CA ALA A 472 -3.87 -6.84 1.02
C ALA A 472 -5.18 -6.18 1.47
N GLU A 473 -5.74 -5.27 0.67
CA GLU A 473 -6.91 -4.48 1.03
C GLU A 473 -8.22 -5.18 0.66
N ASP A 474 -8.35 -5.67 -0.58
CA ASP A 474 -9.60 -6.33 -1.02
C ASP A 474 -9.66 -7.77 -0.50
N GLY A 475 -8.55 -8.50 -0.61
CA GLY A 475 -8.43 -9.94 -0.39
C GLY A 475 -8.11 -10.36 1.05
N ARG A 476 -7.84 -9.43 1.98
CA ARG A 476 -7.42 -9.71 3.37
C ARG A 476 -6.15 -10.56 3.47
N GLY A 477 -5.22 -10.39 2.53
CA GLY A 477 -4.00 -11.18 2.38
C GLY A 477 -4.19 -12.50 1.64
N HIS A 478 -5.38 -12.76 1.10
CA HIS A 478 -5.74 -13.98 0.40
C HIS A 478 -6.28 -13.69 -1.00
N ASP A 479 -6.01 -14.59 -1.94
CA ASP A 479 -6.53 -14.52 -3.31
C ASP A 479 -7.68 -15.52 -3.52
N TRP A 480 -8.28 -15.56 -4.70
CA TRP A 480 -9.32 -16.50 -5.10
C TRP A 480 -8.98 -17.98 -4.80
N THR A 481 -7.70 -18.35 -4.85
CA THR A 481 -7.21 -19.69 -4.52
C THR A 481 -7.51 -20.12 -3.08
N ALA A 482 -7.86 -19.17 -2.21
CA ALA A 482 -8.19 -19.45 -0.83
C ALA A 482 -9.32 -20.47 -0.66
N PHE A 483 -10.29 -20.41 -1.58
CA PHE A 483 -11.48 -21.26 -1.57
C PHE A 483 -11.47 -22.36 -2.63
N LEU A 484 -10.36 -22.54 -3.35
CA LEU A 484 -10.25 -23.60 -4.35
C LEU A 484 -10.37 -24.99 -3.71
N GLY A 485 -11.30 -25.80 -4.21
CA GLY A 485 -11.61 -27.13 -3.70
C GLY A 485 -12.42 -27.16 -2.40
N GLN A 486 -12.74 -26.00 -1.82
CA GLN A 486 -13.58 -25.92 -0.63
C GLN A 486 -15.05 -26.06 -1.02
N HIS A 487 -15.79 -26.94 -0.33
CA HIS A 487 -17.22 -27.15 -0.57
C HIS A 487 -17.58 -27.42 -2.05
N GLY A 488 -16.68 -28.06 -2.81
CA GLY A 488 -16.89 -28.38 -4.23
C GLY A 488 -16.57 -27.24 -5.21
N LEU A 489 -16.08 -26.08 -4.74
CA LEU A 489 -15.67 -24.97 -5.60
C LEU A 489 -14.52 -25.37 -6.52
N THR A 490 -14.73 -25.23 -7.82
CA THR A 490 -13.74 -25.48 -8.86
C THR A 490 -13.03 -24.20 -9.29
N ALA A 491 -11.94 -24.32 -10.05
CA ALA A 491 -11.28 -23.17 -10.66
C ALA A 491 -12.20 -22.43 -11.66
N ALA A 492 -13.15 -23.13 -12.27
CA ALA A 492 -14.12 -22.52 -13.18
C ALA A 492 -15.09 -21.61 -12.42
N ASP A 493 -15.59 -22.06 -11.26
CA ASP A 493 -16.50 -21.27 -10.41
C ASP A 493 -15.83 -19.99 -9.90
N LEU A 494 -14.54 -20.08 -9.57
CA LEU A 494 -13.75 -18.98 -9.04
C LEU A 494 -13.12 -18.09 -10.11
N SER A 495 -13.32 -18.43 -11.39
CA SER A 495 -12.70 -17.70 -12.50
C SER A 495 -13.07 -16.22 -12.51
N VAL A 496 -14.27 -15.87 -12.04
CA VAL A 496 -14.74 -14.47 -12.00
C VAL A 496 -14.03 -13.62 -10.95
N VAL A 497 -13.60 -14.22 -9.83
CA VAL A 497 -12.84 -13.54 -8.77
C VAL A 497 -11.32 -13.70 -8.96
N ARG A 498 -10.87 -14.43 -9.98
CA ARG A 498 -9.46 -14.59 -10.32
C ARG A 498 -8.86 -13.31 -10.88
N HIS A 499 -7.99 -12.68 -10.10
CA HIS A 499 -7.21 -11.53 -10.56
C HIS A 499 -6.10 -11.97 -11.53
N PRO A 500 -5.86 -11.24 -12.64
CA PRO A 500 -4.76 -11.54 -13.56
C PRO A 500 -3.39 -11.60 -12.85
N SER A 501 -2.47 -12.39 -13.42
CA SER A 501 -1.10 -12.49 -12.91
C SER A 501 -0.32 -11.20 -13.18
N ARG A 502 0.81 -10.99 -12.49
CA ARG A 502 1.69 -9.84 -12.74
C ARG A 502 2.20 -9.84 -14.19
N ALA A 503 2.52 -11.03 -14.72
CA ALA A 503 2.98 -11.20 -16.09
C ALA A 503 1.90 -10.79 -17.11
N ASP A 504 0.65 -11.18 -16.88
CA ASP A 504 -0.46 -10.82 -17.79
C ASP A 504 -0.69 -9.30 -17.80
N ILE A 505 -0.68 -8.67 -16.61
CA ILE A 505 -0.86 -7.22 -16.45
C ILE A 505 0.29 -6.47 -17.13
N ALA A 506 1.53 -6.90 -16.91
CA ALA A 506 2.71 -6.29 -17.50
C ALA A 506 2.75 -6.46 -19.02
N ALA A 507 2.41 -7.65 -19.53
CA ALA A 507 2.35 -7.93 -20.97
C ALA A 507 1.29 -7.08 -21.67
N ALA A 508 0.15 -6.85 -21.04
CA ALA A 508 -0.92 -5.99 -21.55
C ALA A 508 -0.65 -4.48 -21.31
N GLY A 509 0.40 -4.11 -20.58
CA GLY A 509 0.71 -2.72 -20.25
C GLY A 509 -0.35 -2.05 -19.37
N VAL A 510 -1.16 -2.82 -18.63
CA VAL A 510 -2.28 -2.30 -17.84
C VAL A 510 -1.77 -1.66 -16.56
N ARG A 511 -2.28 -0.45 -16.28
CA ARG A 511 -2.05 0.32 -15.06
C ARG A 511 -3.38 0.68 -14.45
N ALA A 512 -3.50 0.56 -13.14
CA ALA A 512 -4.70 0.99 -12.43
C ALA A 512 -4.35 2.16 -11.52
N ILE A 513 -5.11 3.25 -11.57
CA ILE A 513 -4.88 4.49 -10.82
C ILE A 513 -6.10 4.87 -9.97
N SER A 514 -5.87 5.59 -8.89
CA SER A 514 -6.89 6.19 -8.03
C SER A 514 -6.98 7.69 -8.30
N LEU A 515 -8.11 8.18 -8.85
CA LEU A 515 -8.30 9.61 -9.15
C LEU A 515 -8.17 10.55 -7.95
N PRO A 516 -8.57 10.15 -6.72
CA PRO A 516 -8.47 11.01 -5.52
C PRO A 516 -7.05 11.42 -5.10
N GLY A 517 -6.02 11.04 -5.87
CA GLY A 517 -4.65 11.51 -5.75
C GLY A 517 -4.11 12.31 -6.92
N LEU A 518 -4.90 12.56 -7.97
CA LEU A 518 -4.44 13.18 -9.22
C LEU A 518 -5.16 14.48 -9.55
N VAL A 519 -6.40 14.63 -9.08
CA VAL A 519 -7.19 15.85 -9.22
C VAL A 519 -7.84 16.20 -7.89
N PRO A 520 -8.22 17.46 -7.66
CA PRO A 520 -9.07 17.82 -6.53
C PRO A 520 -10.32 16.96 -6.53
N TRP A 521 -10.52 16.20 -5.45
CA TRP A 521 -11.58 15.20 -5.35
C TRP A 521 -12.55 15.54 -4.23
N CYS A 522 -13.79 15.80 -4.62
CA CYS A 522 -14.89 16.06 -3.69
C CYS A 522 -16.19 15.62 -4.37
N PRO A 523 -16.55 14.33 -4.26
CA PRO A 523 -17.82 13.87 -4.81
C PRO A 523 -18.98 14.68 -4.19
N PRO A 524 -19.95 15.14 -5.00
CA PRO A 524 -21.11 15.85 -4.50
C PRO A 524 -21.89 14.99 -3.51
N ARG A 525 -22.81 15.62 -2.75
CA ARG A 525 -23.68 14.99 -1.73
C ARG A 525 -24.66 13.94 -2.31
N SER A 526 -24.29 13.14 -3.32
CA SER A 526 -25.06 11.96 -3.69
C SER A 526 -25.25 11.14 -2.42
N GLY A 527 -26.52 10.97 -2.06
CA GLY A 527 -26.93 10.63 -0.71
C GLY A 527 -26.16 9.44 -0.15
N ILE A 528 -25.65 9.63 1.06
CA ILE A 528 -25.19 8.59 2.00
C ILE A 528 -26.29 7.52 2.25
N ALA A 529 -27.47 7.66 1.64
CA ALA A 529 -28.61 6.78 1.74
C ALA A 529 -28.62 5.60 0.73
N ASP A 530 -27.81 5.60 -0.34
CA ASP A 530 -27.80 4.51 -1.34
C ASP A 530 -26.42 3.84 -1.52
N ALA A 531 -25.37 4.34 -0.86
CA ALA A 531 -24.12 3.60 -0.74
C ALA A 531 -24.31 2.42 0.20
N THR A 532 -24.82 1.35 -0.40
CA THR A 532 -24.61 0.00 0.06
C THR A 532 -23.11 -0.31 -0.02
N MET A 533 -22.31 0.28 0.90
CA MET A 533 -21.41 -0.61 1.63
C MET A 533 -22.31 -1.75 2.08
N ASP A 534 -21.99 -2.98 1.67
CA ASP A 534 -22.77 -4.15 2.06
C ASP A 534 -22.98 -4.04 3.57
N ALA A 535 -24.22 -3.82 4.00
CA ALA A 535 -24.46 -3.37 5.36
C ALA A 535 -24.01 -4.43 6.38
N ALA A 536 -23.92 -5.69 5.93
CA ALA A 536 -23.28 -6.76 6.66
C ALA A 536 -21.77 -6.53 6.87
N ASP A 537 -21.04 -5.94 5.93
CA ASP A 537 -19.63 -5.56 6.09
C ASP A 537 -19.45 -4.34 6.98
N ALA A 538 -20.29 -3.31 6.82
CA ALA A 538 -20.31 -2.16 7.74
C ALA A 538 -20.66 -2.57 9.19
N TRP A 539 -21.57 -3.54 9.34
CA TRP A 539 -21.84 -4.20 10.61
C TRP A 539 -20.61 -4.93 11.15
N MET A 540 -19.90 -5.65 10.30
CA MET A 540 -18.70 -6.35 10.72
C MET A 540 -17.54 -5.43 11.07
N ASP A 541 -17.43 -4.25 10.46
CA ASP A 541 -16.51 -3.20 10.92
C ASP A 541 -16.87 -2.72 12.32
N LEU A 542 -18.16 -2.52 12.61
CA LEU A 542 -18.62 -2.19 13.96
C LEU A 542 -18.26 -3.32 14.94
N VAL A 543 -18.59 -4.56 14.61
CA VAL A 543 -18.28 -5.76 15.44
C VAL A 543 -16.78 -5.92 15.68
N ARG A 544 -15.93 -5.65 14.69
CA ARG A 544 -14.47 -5.78 14.84
C ARG A 544 -13.87 -4.61 15.62
N THR A 545 -14.23 -3.39 15.26
CA THR A 545 -13.44 -2.20 15.63
C THR A 545 -14.18 -1.25 16.57
N GLY A 546 -15.48 -1.45 16.78
CA GLY A 546 -16.34 -0.50 17.48
C GLY A 546 -16.60 0.78 16.66
N SER A 547 -16.34 0.75 15.35
CA SER A 547 -16.55 1.86 14.42
C SER A 547 -17.24 1.32 13.18
N ALA A 548 -18.21 2.07 12.66
CA ALA A 548 -18.97 1.66 11.48
C ALA A 548 -18.28 2.12 10.17
N GLY A 549 -16.98 2.41 10.20
CA GLY A 549 -16.18 2.86 9.05
C GLY A 549 -16.47 4.28 8.55
N LEU A 550 -17.50 4.95 9.09
CA LEU A 550 -17.91 6.30 8.70
C LEU A 550 -17.01 7.39 9.32
N GLU A 551 -16.36 7.10 10.44
CA GLU A 551 -15.60 8.03 11.28
C GLU A 551 -14.40 8.64 10.54
N GLY A 552 -13.74 7.89 9.66
CA GLY A 552 -12.62 8.41 8.86
C GLY A 552 -13.06 9.55 7.94
N ARG A 553 -14.13 9.32 7.18
CA ARG A 553 -14.71 10.29 6.24
C ARG A 553 -15.22 11.54 6.94
N LEU A 554 -15.92 11.35 8.05
CA LEU A 554 -16.41 12.47 8.87
C LEU A 554 -15.26 13.25 9.50
N SER A 555 -14.19 12.56 9.93
CA SER A 555 -12.99 13.25 10.43
C SER A 555 -12.35 14.15 9.37
N ASP A 556 -12.34 13.73 8.10
CA ASP A 556 -11.81 14.55 7.01
C ASP A 556 -12.77 15.68 6.61
N ALA A 557 -14.08 15.48 6.70
CA ALA A 557 -15.05 16.55 6.54
C ALA A 557 -14.92 17.63 7.63
N ILE A 558 -14.69 17.22 8.89
CA ILE A 558 -14.43 18.13 10.02
C ILE A 558 -13.13 18.92 9.78
N ARG A 559 -12.04 18.24 9.40
CA ARG A 559 -10.74 18.90 9.13
C ARG A 559 -10.81 19.88 7.97
N ALA A 560 -11.68 19.61 6.99
CA ALA A 560 -11.97 20.51 5.88
C ALA A 560 -12.94 21.65 6.25
N GLY A 561 -13.42 21.73 7.49
CA GLY A 561 -14.37 22.75 7.96
C GLY A 561 -15.77 22.65 7.36
N ARG A 562 -16.15 21.48 6.81
CA ARG A 562 -17.44 21.29 6.11
C ARG A 562 -18.59 20.92 7.04
N ILE A 563 -18.29 20.22 8.13
CA ILE A 563 -19.21 19.83 9.19
C ILE A 563 -18.50 20.00 10.53
N ASP A 564 -19.24 20.15 11.61
CA ASP A 564 -18.65 20.10 12.94
C ASP A 564 -18.68 18.67 13.52
N ARG A 565 -18.03 18.52 14.68
CA ARG A 565 -17.96 17.25 15.39
C ARG A 565 -19.35 16.75 15.84
N GLY A 566 -20.23 17.65 16.26
CA GLY A 566 -21.57 17.29 16.73
C GLY A 566 -22.41 16.70 15.60
N GLU A 567 -22.38 17.34 14.43
CA GLU A 567 -23.04 16.83 13.22
C GLU A 567 -22.48 15.46 12.81
N ALA A 568 -21.16 15.27 12.87
CA ALA A 568 -20.55 13.97 12.60
C ALA A 568 -21.07 12.88 13.56
N ILE A 569 -21.21 13.18 14.85
CA ILE A 569 -21.73 12.22 15.84
C ILE A 569 -23.16 11.78 15.52
N VAL A 570 -24.03 12.71 15.12
CA VAL A 570 -25.42 12.40 14.73
C VAL A 570 -25.44 11.42 13.56
N ARG A 571 -24.65 11.69 12.51
CA ARG A 571 -24.58 10.84 11.32
C ARG A 571 -24.10 9.43 11.62
N ILE A 572 -23.18 9.26 12.57
CA ILE A 572 -22.71 7.91 12.93
C ILE A 572 -23.81 7.11 13.63
N ARG A 573 -24.62 7.75 14.50
CA ARG A 573 -25.75 7.09 15.17
C ARG A 573 -26.79 6.61 14.16
N GLU A 574 -27.21 7.49 13.25
CA GLU A 574 -28.19 7.15 12.21
C GLU A 574 -27.73 5.97 11.35
N HIS A 575 -26.43 5.94 11.02
CA HIS A 575 -25.85 4.85 10.26
C HIS A 575 -25.86 3.53 11.05
N ALA A 576 -25.47 3.55 12.33
CA ALA A 576 -25.46 2.36 13.19
C ALA A 576 -26.87 1.74 13.34
N ASP A 577 -27.91 2.56 13.46
CA ASP A 577 -29.31 2.11 13.59
C ASP A 577 -29.85 1.45 12.30
N ALA A 578 -29.27 1.77 11.14
CA ALA A 578 -29.69 1.20 9.86
C ALA A 578 -29.14 -0.22 9.62
N LEU A 579 -28.00 -0.58 10.23
CA LEU A 579 -27.29 -1.84 9.97
C LEU A 579 -28.10 -3.11 10.29
N PRO A 580 -28.84 -3.23 11.42
CA PRO A 580 -29.55 -4.47 11.75
C PRO A 580 -30.56 -4.90 10.68
N ARG A 581 -31.35 -3.96 10.14
CA ARG A 581 -32.35 -4.25 9.09
C ARG A 581 -31.72 -4.81 7.82
N ALA A 582 -30.52 -4.33 7.49
CA ALA A 582 -29.82 -4.75 6.30
C ALA A 582 -29.06 -6.08 6.51
N VAL A 583 -28.64 -6.38 7.74
CA VAL A 583 -28.18 -7.72 8.13
C VAL A 583 -29.30 -8.75 7.97
N ASP A 584 -30.54 -8.43 8.36
CA ASP A 584 -31.68 -9.34 8.19
C ASP A 584 -31.92 -9.69 6.70
N ALA A 585 -31.87 -8.69 5.83
CA ALA A 585 -31.97 -8.88 4.39
C ALA A 585 -30.81 -9.74 3.85
N TRP A 586 -29.60 -9.55 4.37
CA TRP A 586 -28.43 -10.35 3.98
C TRP A 586 -28.58 -11.80 4.41
N CYS A 587 -29.06 -12.04 5.62
CA CYS A 587 -29.33 -13.37 6.14
C CYS A 587 -30.34 -14.11 5.25
N ALA A 588 -31.43 -13.44 4.87
CA ALA A 588 -32.43 -13.99 3.96
C ALA A 588 -31.83 -14.38 2.59
N ALA A 589 -30.98 -13.52 2.01
CA ALA A 589 -30.33 -13.76 0.73
C ALA A 589 -29.24 -14.85 0.78
N ALA A 590 -28.48 -14.89 1.87
CA ALA A 590 -27.43 -15.90 2.10
C ALA A 590 -28.01 -17.27 2.52
N GLY A 591 -29.28 -17.32 2.92
CA GLY A 591 -29.93 -18.55 3.38
C GLY A 591 -29.50 -18.97 4.80
N VAL A 592 -29.11 -18.01 5.63
CA VAL A 592 -28.73 -18.24 7.04
C VAL A 592 -29.69 -17.51 7.98
N SER A 593 -29.85 -18.03 9.20
CA SER A 593 -30.67 -17.32 10.19
C SER A 593 -29.90 -16.11 10.77
N PRO A 594 -30.58 -15.00 11.15
CA PRO A 594 -29.93 -13.89 11.85
C PRO A 594 -29.16 -14.31 13.11
N ARG A 595 -29.67 -15.33 13.80
CA ARG A 595 -29.01 -15.93 14.97
C ARG A 595 -27.69 -16.61 14.60
N GLU A 596 -27.65 -17.33 13.49
CA GLU A 596 -26.43 -17.97 13.00
C GLU A 596 -25.42 -16.93 12.51
N PHE A 597 -25.89 -15.91 11.81
CA PHE A 597 -25.06 -14.76 11.45
C PHE A 597 -24.42 -14.13 12.68
N GLN A 598 -25.20 -13.86 13.72
CA GLN A 598 -24.70 -13.25 14.95
C GLN A 598 -23.66 -14.13 15.66
N ARG A 599 -23.83 -15.46 15.65
CA ARG A 599 -22.84 -16.40 16.20
C ARG A 599 -21.50 -16.32 15.45
N VAL A 600 -21.53 -16.25 14.13
CA VAL A 600 -20.31 -16.11 13.31
C VAL A 600 -19.68 -14.74 13.55
N ALA A 601 -20.48 -13.66 13.52
CA ALA A 601 -20.00 -12.30 13.80
C ALA A 601 -19.28 -12.21 15.15
N ASP A 602 -19.83 -12.84 16.19
CA ASP A 602 -19.26 -12.84 17.54
C ASP A 602 -17.87 -13.50 17.62
N LEU A 603 -17.52 -14.42 16.72
CA LEU A 603 -16.17 -15.01 16.65
C LEU A 603 -15.10 -13.99 16.25
N HIS A 604 -15.50 -12.90 15.59
CA HIS A 604 -14.61 -11.87 15.07
C HIS A 604 -14.59 -10.60 15.92
N ARG A 605 -15.25 -10.60 17.09
CA ARG A 605 -15.17 -9.46 18.02
C ARG A 605 -13.77 -9.29 18.56
N ASP A 606 -13.29 -8.05 18.53
CA ASP A 606 -12.05 -7.68 19.20
C ASP A 606 -12.30 -7.57 20.71
N ALA A 607 -11.63 -8.44 21.47
CA ALA A 607 -11.67 -8.50 22.92
C ALA A 607 -11.17 -7.21 23.62
N ARG A 608 -10.46 -6.34 22.90
CA ARG A 608 -10.01 -5.03 23.39
C ARG A 608 -11.09 -3.96 23.28
N VAL A 609 -12.13 -4.23 22.48
CA VAL A 609 -13.22 -3.30 22.22
C VAL A 609 -14.48 -3.74 22.96
N TRP A 610 -14.78 -5.03 22.87
CA TRP A 610 -16.03 -5.60 23.36
C TRP A 610 -15.82 -6.39 24.65
N TRP A 611 -16.73 -6.23 25.61
CA TRP A 611 -16.82 -7.07 26.82
C TRP A 611 -18.27 -7.47 27.08
N ARG A 612 -18.51 -8.42 28.00
CA ARG A 612 -19.86 -8.86 28.34
C ARG A 612 -20.36 -8.28 29.66
N VAL A 613 -21.59 -7.79 29.66
CA VAL A 613 -22.36 -7.35 30.84
C VAL A 613 -23.72 -8.04 30.80
N ASP A 614 -24.06 -8.81 31.83
CA ASP A 614 -25.32 -9.57 31.93
C ASP A 614 -25.66 -10.39 30.68
N GLY A 615 -24.64 -11.03 30.09
CA GLY A 615 -24.78 -11.88 28.91
C GLY A 615 -24.84 -11.12 27.58
N ARG A 616 -24.89 -9.79 27.58
CA ARG A 616 -24.90 -8.93 26.39
C ARG A 616 -23.52 -8.33 26.10
N TRP A 617 -23.23 -8.04 24.83
CA TRP A 617 -22.01 -7.35 24.42
C TRP A 617 -22.08 -5.84 24.70
N ALA A 618 -20.95 -5.25 25.09
CA ALA A 618 -20.77 -3.83 25.39
C ALA A 618 -19.44 -3.31 24.85
N ALA A 619 -19.41 -2.06 24.37
CA ALA A 619 -18.23 -1.36 23.86
C ALA A 619 -18.33 0.15 24.13
N ASP A 620 -17.18 0.82 24.28
CA ASP A 620 -17.08 2.28 24.42
C ASP A 620 -17.05 2.95 23.03
N HIS A 621 -17.96 3.90 22.76
CA HIS A 621 -18.03 4.61 21.47
C HIS A 621 -17.93 6.14 21.65
N VAL A 622 -17.60 6.87 20.56
CA VAL A 622 -17.43 8.34 20.60
C VAL A 622 -18.73 9.09 20.93
N TRP A 623 -19.89 8.47 20.72
CA TRP A 623 -21.20 9.07 20.95
C TRP A 623 -21.96 8.53 22.16
N ASP A 624 -21.44 7.51 22.87
CA ASP A 624 -22.12 6.95 24.04
C ASP A 624 -21.12 6.65 25.15
N ARG A 625 -20.93 7.64 26.03
CA ARG A 625 -20.27 7.43 27.32
C ARG A 625 -21.25 6.91 28.39
N ASP A 626 -22.55 7.12 28.21
CA ASP A 626 -23.58 6.91 29.24
C ASP A 626 -24.78 6.05 28.77
N ALA A 627 -24.91 5.66 27.49
CA ALA A 627 -26.02 4.80 27.06
C ALA A 627 -25.71 3.30 27.19
N MET A 628 -26.78 2.53 27.35
CA MET A 628 -26.74 1.08 27.43
C MET A 628 -25.97 0.48 26.26
N PRO A 629 -25.20 -0.60 26.51
CA PRO A 629 -24.54 -1.38 25.47
C PRO A 629 -25.44 -1.65 24.28
N LEU A 630 -24.88 -1.67 23.07
CA LEU A 630 -25.56 -2.21 21.89
C LEU A 630 -25.96 -3.66 22.20
N HIS A 631 -27.20 -3.86 22.64
CA HIS A 631 -27.75 -5.18 22.91
C HIS A 631 -28.11 -5.81 21.59
N LEU A 632 -27.11 -6.39 20.96
CA LEU A 632 -27.33 -7.37 19.91
C LEU A 632 -28.04 -8.54 20.56
N ALA A 633 -29.33 -8.69 20.24
CA ALA A 633 -30.15 -9.75 20.78
C ALA A 633 -29.51 -11.12 20.48
N ALA A 634 -29.70 -12.07 21.40
CA ALA A 634 -29.08 -13.40 21.38
C ALA A 634 -29.57 -14.33 20.26
#